data_AF-A0A1V9YTR1-F1
#
_entry.id   AF-A0A1V9YTR1-F1
#
_cell.length_a   1.000
_cell.length_b   1.000
_cell.length_c   1.000
_cell.angle_alpha   90.00
_cell.angle_beta   90.00
_cell.angle_gamma   90.00
#
_symmetry.space_group_name_H-M   'P 1'
#
loop_
_entity.id
_entity.type
_entity.pdbx_description
1 polymer ?
#
loop_
_entity_poly.entity_id
_entity_poly.type
_entity_poly.pdbx_seq_one_letter_code
_entity_poly.pdbx_strand_id
1 'polypeptide(L)'
;YGAIVAHGELNSVAAAIAGLRTSDACEAPWIFTPYCYLDFGRTWPVAHSTRRQVRCETMTANGAVYLDAVLRNVDWDAWRDCWGAAFDVAFGNELQRSAAGQRWLAATASVQTTVDAEAAIWTQHGIDRFDTQWQNYKRIGVMNSYAITNAYGISYPLALMELNGAYRRNSQTTYKMYWSLANDLMAVGRNTSGIGGCSLVRSSAEYAFANTTLAAVMIANGTLPSPLPNTLTLVSNYVGPFGVVDMIYVSVPPLVADVTQQILNLVRLGLGHESSAAQALYSSISIASACIAVPRIWLKPNYKSYGGSPLCAELTSPKALSGGFSNMLAYDLACIPSSPVVSRAIQSIDSLIVSAVLAGLNTSSNFAAVCASDPTNLAACVAYLTKATRFIDLYMPGVRDVPAAAAHAHVQALCVEFLLFTKVNASRPMDLIHTNVLDPIDSDFYFFGWLYLYDWVLGRREVVSFQGDAGALNLLTDYQLPLAQQVQDSEITTNLVRYCRAGVQYVTAMMLLVALLVLYYIVLSRGQFEGFNMFKLDRVGGIVWVGRPLLFLRSTTALCLLSTAGLELKFSGYVSYFALAPAPWYKVVLAAWEMSWLVAVVDDIFLVITQEYAAYYANINTIIVCSVAAIWTALEPVPATVAVDKKCSVTAVDMQILCTSSVIAIGQMSRFGGLLIVICTCHIISYHVAKWYVGAKPLSPAASLLLSTGARYHFKHVHRIVHGVYYLDRASAALTGLLTYRCGRTFYVLDIKLWRIFVVTQSSSSRESSGWDPVNMGASIPLTD
;
A
#
# COMPACT_ATOMS: atom_id res chain seq x y z
N TYR A 1 5.53 8.22 10.31
CA TYR A 1 5.64 6.90 9.64
C TYR A 1 7.04 6.59 9.12
N GLY A 2 7.69 7.42 8.29
CA GLY A 2 9.05 7.16 7.80
C GLY A 2 10.10 6.92 8.87
N ALA A 3 10.14 7.76 9.91
CA ALA A 3 11.04 7.58 11.04
C ALA A 3 10.82 6.24 11.78
N ILE A 4 9.56 5.82 11.98
CA ILE A 4 9.23 4.55 12.66
C ILE A 4 9.79 3.36 11.88
N VAL A 5 9.62 3.36 10.56
CA VAL A 5 10.12 2.26 9.73
C VAL A 5 11.66 2.29 9.69
N ALA A 6 12.26 3.47 9.58
CA ALA A 6 13.72 3.64 9.59
C ALA A 6 14.35 3.12 10.90
N HIS A 7 13.90 3.62 12.05
CA HIS A 7 14.49 3.34 13.36
C HIS A 7 13.99 2.05 14.01
N GLY A 8 12.78 1.60 13.67
CA GLY A 8 12.12 0.45 14.29
C GLY A 8 12.23 -0.85 13.50
N GLU A 9 12.21 -0.80 12.17
CA GLU A 9 12.12 -2.00 11.31
C GLU A 9 13.35 -2.20 10.41
N LEU A 10 14.01 -1.11 9.99
CA LEU A 10 15.10 -1.13 8.98
C LEU A 10 16.48 -0.81 9.56
N ASN A 11 16.66 -0.94 10.87
CA ASN A 11 17.94 -0.67 11.55
C ASN A 11 18.89 -1.89 11.58
N SER A 12 18.56 -2.99 10.90
CA SER A 12 19.44 -4.17 10.84
C SER A 12 20.67 -3.91 9.97
N VAL A 13 21.78 -4.57 10.30
CA VAL A 13 23.06 -4.43 9.58
C VAL A 13 22.92 -4.74 8.09
N ALA A 14 22.25 -5.84 7.73
CA ALA A 14 22.08 -6.23 6.33
C ALA A 14 21.24 -5.22 5.54
N ALA A 15 20.16 -4.70 6.14
CA ALA A 15 19.31 -3.68 5.50
C ALA A 15 20.09 -2.37 5.30
N ALA A 16 20.90 -1.97 6.28
CA ALA A 16 21.73 -0.78 6.19
C ALA A 16 22.83 -0.90 5.13
N ILE A 17 23.55 -2.03 5.06
CA ILE A 17 24.56 -2.29 4.02
C ILE A 17 23.94 -2.23 2.63
N ALA A 18 22.81 -2.92 2.43
CA ALA A 18 22.09 -2.88 1.16
C ALA A 18 21.66 -1.45 0.80
N GLY A 19 21.09 -0.71 1.76
CA GLY A 19 20.66 0.67 1.55
C GLY A 19 21.81 1.64 1.27
N LEU A 20 22.95 1.51 1.95
CA LEU A 20 24.14 2.34 1.73
C LEU A 20 24.68 2.16 0.31
N ARG A 21 24.72 0.91 -0.18
CA ARG A 21 25.20 0.56 -1.53
C ARG A 21 24.32 1.05 -2.67
N THR A 22 23.03 1.27 -2.40
CA THR A 22 22.11 1.87 -3.38
C THR A 22 21.97 3.39 -3.22
N SER A 23 22.48 3.96 -2.13
CA SER A 23 22.40 5.40 -1.87
C SER A 23 23.39 6.15 -2.75
N ASP A 24 23.05 7.40 -3.08
CA ASP A 24 24.00 8.32 -3.71
C ASP A 24 25.15 8.63 -2.74
N ALA A 25 26.38 8.34 -3.18
CA ALA A 25 27.59 8.60 -2.39
C ALA A 25 27.75 10.09 -2.04
N CYS A 26 27.32 11.01 -2.90
CA CYS A 26 27.40 12.45 -2.62
C CYS A 26 26.48 12.87 -1.47
N GLU A 27 25.45 12.07 -1.17
CA GLU A 27 24.50 12.31 -0.08
C GLU A 27 24.95 11.68 1.26
N ALA A 28 25.97 10.82 1.27
CA ALA A 28 26.38 10.11 2.47
C ALA A 28 26.84 10.97 3.67
N PRO A 29 27.47 12.16 3.54
CA PRO A 29 27.78 12.98 4.72
C PRO A 29 26.55 13.74 5.25
N TRP A 30 25.42 13.67 4.53
CA TRP A 30 24.11 14.11 5.01
C TRP A 30 23.35 13.01 5.75
N ILE A 31 23.89 11.80 5.91
CA ILE A 31 23.37 10.82 6.87
C ILE A 31 23.55 11.41 8.27
N PHE A 32 22.45 11.55 9.02
CA PHE A 32 22.45 12.31 10.25
C PHE A 32 22.92 11.45 11.42
N THR A 33 24.23 11.39 11.61
CA THR A 33 24.85 10.72 12.75
C THR A 33 26.15 11.43 13.13
N PRO A 34 26.36 11.77 14.41
CA PRO A 34 27.65 12.24 14.90
C PRO A 34 28.58 11.04 15.07
N TYR A 35 29.62 11.01 14.24
CA TYR A 35 30.59 9.93 14.26
C TYR A 35 31.42 9.93 15.54
N CYS A 36 31.67 8.74 16.07
CA CYS A 36 32.51 8.49 17.22
C CYS A 36 33.90 8.00 16.82
N TYR A 37 33.95 7.16 15.78
CA TYR A 37 35.16 6.51 15.31
C TYR A 37 35.23 6.55 13.79
N LEU A 38 36.45 6.62 13.25
CA LEU A 38 36.66 6.50 11.81
C LEU A 38 36.57 5.04 11.35
N ASP A 39 37.15 4.10 12.12
CA ASP A 39 37.31 2.69 11.78
C ASP A 39 36.59 1.77 12.78
N PHE A 40 36.22 0.55 12.35
CA PHE A 40 35.63 -0.46 13.26
C PHE A 40 36.55 -0.86 14.41
N GLY A 41 37.87 -0.78 14.21
CA GLY A 41 38.88 -1.03 15.23
C GLY A 41 38.94 0.02 16.35
N ARG A 42 38.24 1.16 16.19
CA ARG A 42 38.25 2.30 17.12
C ARG A 42 39.64 2.91 17.29
N THR A 43 40.49 2.79 16.28
CA THR A 43 41.86 3.32 16.25
C THR A 43 41.86 4.85 16.23
N TRP A 44 40.95 5.46 15.46
CA TRP A 44 40.88 6.91 15.29
C TRP A 44 39.57 7.48 15.85
N PRO A 45 39.57 8.04 17.07
CA PRO A 45 38.42 8.72 17.64
C PRO A 45 38.19 10.10 17.01
N VAL A 46 36.93 10.45 16.73
CA VAL A 46 36.55 11.67 15.98
C VAL A 46 35.47 12.53 16.67
N ALA A 47 34.98 12.14 17.85
CA ALA A 47 33.94 12.92 18.54
C ALA A 47 34.42 14.34 18.89
N HIS A 48 33.51 15.32 18.82
CA HIS A 48 33.85 16.75 18.96
C HIS A 48 34.21 17.20 20.40
N SER A 49 33.78 16.46 21.43
CA SER A 49 34.17 16.74 22.82
C SER A 49 34.68 15.49 23.52
N THR A 50 35.51 15.67 24.55
CA THR A 50 36.02 14.56 25.37
C THR A 50 34.89 13.81 26.07
N ARG A 51 33.86 14.52 26.56
CA ARG A 51 32.70 13.89 27.21
C ARG A 51 31.82 13.13 26.21
N ARG A 52 31.63 13.65 25.00
CA ARG A 52 30.97 12.90 23.90
C ARG A 52 31.73 11.63 23.57
N GLN A 53 33.06 11.68 23.53
CA GLN A 53 33.90 10.51 23.27
C GLN A 53 33.72 9.43 24.34
N VAL A 54 33.58 9.80 25.62
CA VAL A 54 33.24 8.84 26.69
C VAL A 54 31.85 8.24 26.46
N ARG A 55 30.85 9.03 26.06
CA ARG A 55 29.53 8.49 25.68
C ARG A 55 29.59 7.52 24.50
N CYS A 56 30.51 7.71 23.55
CA CYS A 56 30.67 6.81 22.41
C CYS A 56 30.98 5.37 22.81
N GLU A 57 31.61 5.17 23.97
CA GLU A 57 31.97 3.83 24.46
C GLU A 57 30.75 2.95 24.70
N THR A 58 29.60 3.55 25.04
CA THR A 58 28.32 2.83 25.24
C THR A 58 27.52 2.65 23.95
N MET A 59 27.96 3.24 22.84
CA MET A 59 27.25 3.24 21.54
C MET A 59 27.89 2.31 20.50
N THR A 60 28.88 1.51 20.90
CA THR A 60 29.71 0.68 20.01
C THR A 60 28.94 -0.41 19.24
N ALA A 61 27.77 -0.82 19.73
CA ALA A 61 26.90 -1.76 19.02
C ALA A 61 26.22 -1.16 17.78
N ASN A 62 26.17 0.18 17.66
CA ASN A 62 25.53 0.88 16.55
C ASN A 62 26.55 1.25 15.46
N GLY A 63 26.46 0.62 14.29
CA GLY A 63 27.31 0.88 13.12
C GLY A 63 27.26 2.33 12.63
N ALA A 64 26.18 3.07 12.90
CA ALA A 64 26.03 4.46 12.47
C ALA A 64 27.03 5.42 13.16
N VAL A 65 27.68 5.02 14.26
CA VAL A 65 28.73 5.85 14.89
C VAL A 65 30.11 5.67 14.27
N TYR A 66 30.26 4.76 13.30
CA TYR A 66 31.51 4.44 12.60
C TYR A 66 31.46 4.98 11.18
N LEU A 67 32.40 5.86 10.82
CA LEU A 67 32.44 6.38 9.44
C LEU A 67 32.80 5.28 8.42
N ASP A 68 33.57 4.27 8.85
CA ASP A 68 33.91 3.08 8.08
C ASP A 68 32.66 2.37 7.52
N ALA A 69 31.60 2.27 8.33
CA ALA A 69 30.36 1.62 7.93
C ALA A 69 29.79 2.22 6.64
N VAL A 70 29.84 3.54 6.54
CA VAL A 70 29.35 4.30 5.38
C VAL A 70 30.35 4.21 4.24
N LEU A 71 31.62 4.54 4.46
CA LEU A 71 32.62 4.64 3.40
C LEU A 71 32.92 3.32 2.70
N ARG A 72 32.82 2.19 3.41
CA ARG A 72 33.00 0.84 2.82
C ARG A 72 31.82 0.40 1.94
N ASN A 73 30.68 1.09 2.03
CA ASN A 73 29.42 0.67 1.41
C ASN A 73 28.82 1.70 0.47
N VAL A 74 29.48 2.82 0.22
CA VAL A 74 29.10 3.76 -0.85
C VAL A 74 30.08 3.61 -2.02
N ASP A 75 29.69 4.10 -3.20
CA ASP A 75 30.62 4.22 -4.32
C ASP A 75 31.77 5.16 -3.94
N TRP A 76 32.97 4.60 -3.80
CA TRP A 76 34.14 5.33 -3.33
C TRP A 76 34.57 6.41 -4.32
N ASP A 77 34.53 6.14 -5.63
CA ASP A 77 34.97 7.09 -6.65
C ASP A 77 34.00 8.29 -6.71
N ALA A 78 32.69 8.03 -6.71
CA ALA A 78 31.68 9.08 -6.64
C ALA A 78 31.77 9.89 -5.32
N TRP A 79 32.05 9.22 -4.20
CA TRP A 79 32.32 9.90 -2.92
C TRP A 79 33.52 10.84 -3.03
N ARG A 80 34.63 10.38 -3.61
CA ARG A 80 35.87 11.15 -3.78
C ARG A 80 35.66 12.36 -4.69
N ASP A 81 34.85 12.25 -5.73
CA ASP A 81 34.51 13.37 -6.61
C ASP A 81 33.75 14.49 -5.87
N CYS A 82 32.82 14.13 -4.99
CA CYS A 82 32.00 15.09 -4.25
C CYS A 82 32.69 15.66 -3.00
N TRP A 83 33.40 14.81 -2.24
CA TRP A 83 33.88 15.15 -0.89
C TRP A 83 35.37 14.91 -0.66
N GLY A 84 36.11 14.42 -1.66
CA GLY A 84 37.50 13.96 -1.50
C GLY A 84 38.44 15.02 -0.93
N ALA A 85 38.39 16.25 -1.44
CA ALA A 85 39.25 17.34 -0.94
C ALA A 85 38.96 17.68 0.54
N ALA A 86 37.69 17.77 0.92
CA ALA A 86 37.30 18.05 2.30
C ALA A 86 37.60 16.86 3.23
N PHE A 87 37.42 15.63 2.73
CA PHE A 87 37.79 14.40 3.43
C PHE A 87 39.29 14.31 3.68
N ASP A 88 40.12 14.72 2.72
CA ASP A 88 41.58 14.73 2.89
C ASP A 88 42.01 15.70 3.99
N VAL A 89 41.42 16.89 4.04
CA VAL A 89 41.67 17.85 5.13
C VAL A 89 41.20 17.28 6.48
N ALA A 90 39.98 16.76 6.54
CA ALA A 90 39.38 16.26 7.79
C ALA A 90 40.11 15.03 8.35
N PHE A 91 40.44 14.07 7.48
CA PHE A 91 40.90 12.73 7.88
C PHE A 91 42.14 12.28 7.08
N GLY A 92 42.10 12.37 5.76
CA GLY A 92 43.08 11.73 4.87
C GLY A 92 44.53 12.13 5.14
N ASN A 93 44.81 13.42 5.35
CA ASN A 93 46.15 13.94 5.61
C ASN A 93 46.76 13.39 6.91
N GLU A 94 45.95 13.22 7.96
CA GLU A 94 46.40 12.62 9.21
C GLU A 94 46.63 11.11 9.04
N LEU A 95 45.73 10.41 8.35
CA LEU A 95 45.84 8.97 8.11
C LEU A 95 47.07 8.61 7.29
N GLN A 96 47.44 9.43 6.30
CA GLN A 96 48.63 9.23 5.47
C GLN A 96 49.94 9.26 6.26
N ARG A 97 49.96 9.84 7.47
CA ARG A 97 51.17 9.89 8.32
C ARG A 97 51.53 8.55 8.95
N SER A 98 50.60 7.59 8.98
CA SER A 98 50.81 6.28 9.61
C SER A 98 50.63 5.12 8.64
N ALA A 99 51.42 4.05 8.81
CA ALA A 99 51.26 2.84 7.99
C ALA A 99 49.89 2.17 8.18
N ALA A 100 49.28 2.32 9.36
CA ALA A 100 47.93 1.82 9.63
C ALA A 100 46.87 2.61 8.85
N GLY A 101 46.97 3.94 8.82
CA GLY A 101 46.03 4.81 8.09
C GLY A 101 46.13 4.65 6.58
N GLN A 102 47.34 4.52 6.03
CA GLN A 102 47.55 4.20 4.60
C GLN A 102 46.90 2.87 4.21
N ARG A 103 47.04 1.84 5.05
CA ARG A 103 46.41 0.53 4.84
C ARG A 103 44.88 0.61 4.90
N TRP A 104 44.34 1.35 5.87
CA TRP A 104 42.89 1.54 6.00
C TRP A 104 42.31 2.27 4.77
N LEU A 105 42.94 3.37 4.33
CA LEU A 105 42.52 4.10 3.12
C LEU A 105 42.48 3.19 1.88
N ALA A 106 43.53 2.39 1.67
CA ALA A 106 43.59 1.46 0.54
C ALA A 106 42.54 0.35 0.65
N ALA A 107 42.30 -0.18 1.85
CA ALA A 107 41.32 -1.24 2.09
C ALA A 107 39.88 -0.75 1.91
N THR A 108 39.54 0.46 2.40
CA THR A 108 38.21 1.04 2.28
C THR A 108 37.89 1.44 0.84
N ALA A 109 38.88 1.92 0.09
CA ALA A 109 38.72 2.27 -1.33
C ALA A 109 38.49 1.07 -2.26
N SER A 110 38.78 -0.16 -1.83
CA SER A 110 38.77 -1.36 -2.68
C SER A 110 37.80 -2.46 -2.22
N VAL A 111 36.80 -2.11 -1.39
CA VAL A 111 35.83 -3.08 -0.86
C VAL A 111 34.92 -3.61 -1.98
N GLN A 112 34.89 -4.94 -2.15
CA GLN A 112 33.98 -5.65 -3.08
C GLN A 112 33.26 -6.85 -2.42
N THR A 113 32.96 -6.74 -1.12
CA THR A 113 32.31 -7.80 -0.34
C THR A 113 30.83 -7.97 -0.75
N THR A 114 30.25 -9.17 -0.56
CA THR A 114 28.79 -9.34 -0.60
C THR A 114 28.15 -8.72 0.64
N VAL A 115 26.83 -8.49 0.63
CA VAL A 115 26.11 -7.95 1.79
C VAL A 115 26.31 -8.83 3.03
N ASP A 116 26.20 -10.15 2.87
CA ASP A 116 26.36 -11.11 3.98
C ASP A 116 27.79 -11.15 4.52
N ALA A 117 28.80 -11.08 3.63
CA ALA A 117 30.20 -11.06 4.05
C ALA A 117 30.56 -9.76 4.78
N GLU A 118 30.05 -8.62 4.33
CA GLU A 118 30.23 -7.33 5.01
C GLU A 118 29.50 -7.31 6.36
N ALA A 119 28.28 -7.85 6.43
CA ALA A 119 27.55 -7.97 7.67
C ALA A 119 28.30 -8.83 8.71
N ALA A 120 28.94 -9.92 8.27
CA ALA A 120 29.77 -10.74 9.14
C ALA A 120 30.97 -9.96 9.72
N ILE A 121 31.59 -9.06 8.94
CA ILE A 121 32.68 -8.19 9.42
C ILE A 121 32.17 -7.23 10.52
N TRP A 122 30.99 -6.65 10.32
CA TRP A 122 30.38 -5.74 11.30
C TRP A 122 30.08 -6.49 12.60
N THR A 123 29.45 -7.66 12.51
CA THR A 123 29.15 -8.51 13.67
C THR A 123 30.41 -8.97 14.40
N GLN A 124 31.51 -9.24 13.68
CA GLN A 124 32.81 -9.57 14.29
C GLN A 124 33.34 -8.41 15.16
N HIS A 125 32.99 -7.17 14.84
CA HIS A 125 33.33 -5.98 15.63
C HIS A 125 32.27 -5.62 16.69
N GLY A 126 31.28 -6.49 16.91
CA GLY A 126 30.22 -6.28 17.90
C GLY A 126 29.12 -5.32 17.46
N ILE A 127 29.03 -5.02 16.17
CA ILE A 127 27.99 -4.15 15.60
C ILE A 127 26.76 -5.00 15.26
N ASP A 128 25.61 -4.67 15.85
CA ASP A 128 24.35 -5.40 15.70
C ASP A 128 23.24 -4.61 14.98
N ARG A 129 23.38 -3.29 14.90
CA ARG A 129 22.41 -2.39 14.27
C ARG A 129 23.08 -1.20 13.61
N PHE A 130 22.34 -0.52 12.76
CA PHE A 130 22.70 0.77 12.17
C PHE A 130 21.50 1.70 12.30
N ASP A 131 21.57 2.61 13.26
CA ASP A 131 20.48 3.50 13.60
C ASP A 131 20.97 4.96 13.61
N THR A 132 20.38 5.79 12.75
CA THR A 132 20.74 7.20 12.60
C THR A 132 20.06 8.04 13.68
N GLN A 133 20.49 9.29 13.84
CA GLN A 133 19.87 10.19 14.80
C GLN A 133 18.57 10.80 14.27
N TRP A 134 17.67 11.10 15.20
CA TRP A 134 16.46 11.85 14.92
C TRP A 134 16.81 13.26 14.49
N GLN A 135 16.07 13.78 13.51
CA GLN A 135 16.30 15.11 12.96
C GLN A 135 15.05 15.68 12.30
N ASN A 136 15.07 16.99 12.01
CA ASN A 136 13.97 17.65 11.28
C ASN A 136 14.39 18.48 10.05
N TYR A 137 15.64 18.39 9.61
CA TYR A 137 16.11 19.00 8.36
C TYR A 137 15.91 18.13 7.12
N LYS A 138 15.45 16.88 7.27
CA LYS A 138 15.00 15.99 6.21
C LYS A 138 13.72 15.29 6.63
N ARG A 139 12.81 15.14 5.68
CA ARG A 139 11.68 14.23 5.77
C ARG A 139 12.10 12.89 5.20
N ILE A 140 12.04 11.85 6.01
CA ILE A 140 12.20 10.47 5.55
C ILE A 140 10.94 10.09 4.77
N GLY A 141 11.11 9.85 3.47
CA GLY A 141 10.05 9.43 2.58
C GLY A 141 9.69 7.96 2.76
N VAL A 142 8.42 7.63 2.52
CA VAL A 142 7.91 6.26 2.47
C VAL A 142 6.96 6.13 1.30
N MET A 143 7.23 5.15 0.44
CA MET A 143 6.26 4.64 -0.52
C MET A 143 5.79 3.29 -0.03
N ASN A 144 4.49 3.13 0.20
CA ASN A 144 3.90 1.88 0.63
C ASN A 144 2.77 1.48 -0.31
N SER A 145 2.77 0.24 -0.79
CA SER A 145 1.74 -0.29 -1.68
C SER A 145 1.20 -1.64 -1.21
N TYR A 146 -0.01 -1.97 -1.65
CA TYR A 146 -0.59 -3.30 -1.56
C TYR A 146 -0.95 -3.77 -2.97
N ALA A 147 -1.04 -5.07 -3.20
CA ALA A 147 -1.37 -5.61 -4.51
C ALA A 147 -2.73 -6.29 -4.53
N ILE A 148 -3.44 -6.18 -5.66
CA ILE A 148 -4.65 -6.96 -5.93
C ILE A 148 -4.35 -7.98 -7.03
N THR A 149 -4.56 -9.27 -6.75
CA THR A 149 -4.35 -10.35 -7.71
C THR A 149 -5.66 -10.73 -8.39
N ASN A 150 -5.66 -10.69 -9.73
CA ASN A 150 -6.82 -11.01 -10.57
C ASN A 150 -6.88 -12.52 -10.95
N ALA A 151 -7.92 -12.90 -11.70
CA ALA A 151 -8.14 -14.28 -12.15
C ALA A 151 -7.02 -14.84 -13.04
N TYR A 152 -6.22 -13.99 -13.69
CA TYR A 152 -5.08 -14.41 -14.51
C TYR A 152 -3.80 -14.64 -13.67
N GLY A 153 -3.85 -14.41 -12.36
CA GLY A 153 -2.66 -14.45 -11.49
C GLY A 153 -1.77 -13.20 -11.59
N ILE A 154 -2.25 -12.13 -12.23
CA ILE A 154 -1.51 -10.87 -12.34
C ILE A 154 -1.87 -10.00 -11.13
N SER A 155 -0.84 -9.49 -10.46
CA SER A 155 -0.94 -8.59 -9.31
C SER A 155 -0.73 -7.15 -9.73
N TYR A 156 -1.67 -6.26 -9.39
CA TYR A 156 -1.56 -4.82 -9.63
C TYR A 156 -1.28 -4.10 -8.32
N PRO A 157 -0.17 -3.36 -8.20
CA PRO A 157 0.11 -2.56 -7.02
C PRO A 157 -0.80 -1.33 -6.99
N LEU A 158 -1.29 -1.00 -5.79
CA LEU A 158 -2.05 0.19 -5.46
C LEU A 158 -1.36 0.89 -4.29
N ALA A 159 -1.18 2.20 -4.37
CA ALA A 159 -0.51 2.96 -3.32
C ALA A 159 -1.41 3.06 -2.07
N LEU A 160 -0.83 2.75 -0.90
CA LEU A 160 -1.40 3.06 0.42
C LEU A 160 -0.93 4.43 0.92
N MET A 161 0.33 4.77 0.63
CA MET A 161 0.97 5.99 1.08
C MET A 161 2.09 6.33 0.10
N GLU A 162 2.17 7.59 -0.31
CA GLU A 162 3.25 8.07 -1.15
C GLU A 162 3.79 9.39 -0.56
N LEU A 163 4.93 9.29 0.13
CA LEU A 163 5.60 10.45 0.71
C LEU A 163 7.05 10.48 0.25
N ASN A 164 7.41 11.49 -0.53
CA ASN A 164 8.78 11.66 -1.00
C ASN A 164 9.68 12.26 0.08
N GLY A 165 10.91 11.74 0.12
CA GLY A 165 12.00 12.29 0.90
C GLY A 165 12.32 13.72 0.46
N ALA A 166 12.54 14.62 1.40
CA ALA A 166 12.77 16.03 1.08
C ALA A 166 13.59 16.76 2.15
N TYR A 167 14.48 17.64 1.70
CA TYR A 167 15.22 18.55 2.58
C TYR A 167 14.34 19.69 3.09
N ARG A 168 14.54 20.07 4.35
CA ARG A 168 13.85 21.14 5.10
C ARG A 168 14.85 22.11 5.75
N ARG A 169 15.98 22.36 5.08
CA ARG A 169 17.12 23.14 5.63
C ARG A 169 16.75 24.54 6.14
N ASN A 170 15.73 25.19 5.57
CA ASN A 170 15.29 26.53 5.98
C ASN A 170 14.34 26.54 7.20
N SER A 171 13.72 25.40 7.52
CA SER A 171 12.73 25.28 8.60
C SER A 171 13.19 24.36 9.73
N GLN A 172 14.37 23.78 9.60
CA GLN A 172 14.96 22.89 10.61
C GLN A 172 15.33 23.65 11.88
N THR A 173 15.30 22.93 13.00
CA THR A 173 15.67 23.46 14.31
C THR A 173 16.73 22.60 15.01
N THR A 174 17.07 21.46 14.42
CA THR A 174 17.94 20.41 15.00
C THR A 174 19.44 20.65 14.84
N TYR A 175 19.89 21.47 13.89
CA TYR A 175 21.31 21.77 13.67
C TYR A 175 22.03 22.36 14.89
N LYS A 176 21.30 22.93 15.84
CA LYS A 176 21.86 23.43 17.10
C LYS A 176 22.37 22.29 17.98
N MET A 177 21.74 21.11 17.93
CA MET A 177 22.17 19.95 18.71
C MET A 177 23.38 19.29 18.05
N TYR A 178 23.29 19.05 16.73
CA TYR A 178 24.36 18.59 15.84
C TYR A 178 23.95 18.90 14.39
N TRP A 179 24.90 19.24 13.51
CA TRP A 179 24.59 19.70 12.14
C TRP A 179 25.04 18.77 11.01
N SER A 180 25.35 17.50 11.25
CA SER A 180 25.82 16.52 10.25
C SER A 180 27.26 16.69 9.76
N LEU A 181 27.87 15.59 9.30
CA LEU A 181 29.25 15.52 8.82
C LEU A 181 29.50 16.42 7.61
N ALA A 182 28.51 16.57 6.72
CA ALA A 182 28.61 17.49 5.58
C ALA A 182 28.98 18.91 6.02
N ASN A 183 28.41 19.40 7.12
CA ASN A 183 28.75 20.72 7.65
C ASN A 183 30.12 20.73 8.33
N ASP A 184 30.55 19.64 8.97
CA ASP A 184 31.90 19.51 9.51
C ASP A 184 32.97 19.55 8.39
N LEU A 185 32.75 18.79 7.30
CA LEU A 185 33.61 18.76 6.11
C LEU A 185 33.69 20.14 5.42
N MET A 186 32.55 20.82 5.28
CA MET A 186 32.53 22.18 4.74
C MET A 186 33.23 23.18 5.65
N ALA A 187 33.14 23.03 6.98
CA ALA A 187 33.78 23.92 7.93
C ALA A 187 35.30 23.78 7.87
N VAL A 188 35.86 22.56 7.85
CA VAL A 188 37.31 22.38 7.73
C VAL A 188 37.86 22.79 6.36
N GLY A 189 37.04 22.76 5.31
CA GLY A 189 37.43 23.26 3.99
C GLY A 189 37.45 24.78 3.85
N ARG A 190 36.84 25.53 4.78
CA ARG A 190 36.72 27.00 4.72
C ARG A 190 37.58 27.68 5.77
N ASN A 191 38.54 28.49 5.33
CA ASN A 191 39.44 29.24 6.23
C ASN A 191 38.71 30.17 7.22
N THR A 192 37.53 30.67 6.87
CA THR A 192 36.75 31.59 7.71
C THR A 192 35.91 30.90 8.79
N SER A 193 35.85 29.57 8.83
CA SER A 193 35.03 28.82 9.80
C SER A 193 35.60 28.82 11.22
N GLY A 194 36.88 29.18 11.38
CA GLY A 194 37.63 29.04 12.63
C GLY A 194 38.29 27.67 12.83
N ILE A 195 37.99 26.68 11.97
CA ILE A 195 38.62 25.35 11.96
C ILE A 195 39.13 24.95 10.56
N GLY A 196 39.31 25.93 9.68
CA GLY A 196 39.78 25.71 8.31
C GLY A 196 41.18 25.09 8.29
N GLY A 197 41.35 24.01 7.53
CA GLY A 197 42.62 23.27 7.44
C GLY A 197 42.91 22.30 8.59
N CYS A 198 42.05 22.25 9.62
CA CYS A 198 42.24 21.37 10.76
C CYS A 198 41.73 19.94 10.52
N SER A 199 42.26 18.97 11.27
CA SER A 199 41.81 17.58 11.24
C SER A 199 40.66 17.34 12.24
N LEU A 200 39.72 16.45 11.89
CA LEU A 200 38.67 15.97 12.78
C LEU A 200 39.11 14.73 13.60
N VAL A 201 40.30 14.19 13.35
CA VAL A 201 40.88 13.09 14.12
C VAL A 201 41.45 13.64 15.44
N ARG A 202 40.93 13.16 16.59
CA ARG A 202 41.31 13.68 17.91
C ARG A 202 42.79 13.47 18.26
N SER A 203 43.43 12.45 17.71
CA SER A 203 44.85 12.18 17.94
C SER A 203 45.79 13.05 17.10
N SER A 204 45.27 13.84 16.16
CA SER A 204 46.08 14.75 15.35
C SER A 204 46.57 15.93 16.18
N ALA A 205 47.79 16.40 15.88
CA ALA A 205 48.32 17.64 16.45
C ALA A 205 47.50 18.88 16.04
N GLU A 206 46.81 18.82 14.89
CA GLU A 206 46.01 19.90 14.31
C GLU A 206 44.51 19.65 14.51
N TYR A 207 44.12 19.08 15.66
CA TYR A 207 42.72 18.74 15.94
C TYR A 207 41.83 19.99 16.01
N ALA A 208 40.76 20.00 15.22
CA ALA A 208 39.87 21.15 15.01
C ALA A 208 39.27 21.73 16.31
N PHE A 209 38.92 20.88 17.28
CA PHE A 209 38.25 21.31 18.52
C PHE A 209 39.20 21.32 19.73
N ALA A 210 40.52 21.42 19.52
CA ALA A 210 41.48 21.56 20.60
C ALA A 210 41.34 22.91 21.33
N ASN A 211 41.16 23.99 20.57
CA ASN A 211 41.12 25.38 21.08
C ASN A 211 39.76 26.06 20.90
N THR A 212 38.77 25.37 20.33
CA THR A 212 37.42 25.89 20.09
C THR A 212 36.38 24.80 20.30
N THR A 213 35.11 25.16 20.31
CA THR A 213 33.99 24.22 20.41
C THR A 213 33.13 24.29 19.15
N LEU A 214 32.40 23.22 18.86
CA LEU A 214 31.45 23.24 17.75
C LEU A 214 30.38 24.34 17.93
N ALA A 215 29.94 24.61 19.17
CA ALA A 215 29.04 25.72 19.46
C ALA A 215 29.62 27.08 19.02
N ALA A 216 30.91 27.34 19.25
CA ALA A 216 31.56 28.57 18.81
C ALA A 216 31.65 28.67 17.27
N VAL A 217 31.95 27.56 16.60
CA VAL A 217 31.94 27.47 15.13
C VAL A 217 30.53 27.71 14.56
N MET A 218 29.50 27.16 15.21
CA MET A 218 28.10 27.38 14.85
C MET A 218 27.63 28.82 15.06
N ILE A 219 28.17 29.53 16.07
CA ILE A 219 27.94 30.97 16.25
C ILE A 219 28.59 31.75 15.09
N ALA A 220 29.85 31.45 14.76
CA ALA A 220 30.56 32.12 13.67
C ALA A 220 29.87 31.91 12.30
N ASN A 221 29.29 30.73 12.08
CA ASN A 221 28.53 30.40 10.86
C ASN A 221 27.05 30.85 10.90
N GLY A 222 26.57 31.44 12.01
CA GLY A 222 25.19 31.94 12.14
C GLY A 222 24.11 30.86 12.39
N THR A 223 24.49 29.62 12.70
CA THR A 223 23.54 28.55 13.07
C THR A 223 23.01 28.72 14.49
N LEU A 224 23.88 29.17 15.41
CA LEU A 224 23.53 29.51 16.79
C LEU A 224 23.51 31.03 16.98
N PRO A 225 22.47 31.59 17.60
CA PRO A 225 22.45 33.01 17.93
C PRO A 225 23.44 33.33 19.05
N SER A 226 24.00 34.53 19.04
CA SER A 226 24.81 35.08 20.13
C SER A 226 24.34 36.52 20.43
N PRO A 227 23.91 36.83 21.67
CA PRO A 227 23.81 35.94 22.83
C PRO A 227 22.72 34.86 22.67
N LEU A 228 22.84 33.77 23.43
CA LEU A 228 21.81 32.74 23.48
C LEU A 228 20.55 33.27 24.19
N PRO A 229 19.33 32.99 23.69
CA PRO A 229 18.08 33.19 24.42
C PRO A 229 18.08 32.47 25.78
N ASN A 230 17.23 32.92 26.71
CA ASN A 230 17.22 32.39 28.08
C ASN A 230 16.89 30.89 28.09
N THR A 231 15.91 30.49 27.28
CA THR A 231 15.49 29.08 27.13
C THR A 231 16.62 28.20 26.61
N LEU A 232 17.33 28.62 25.56
CA LEU A 232 18.46 27.86 25.02
C LEU A 232 19.64 27.80 25.99
N THR A 233 19.82 28.83 26.82
CA THR A 233 20.81 28.82 27.91
C THR A 233 20.46 27.80 28.99
N LEU A 234 19.17 27.70 29.36
CA LEU A 234 18.70 26.67 30.31
C LEU A 234 18.90 25.26 29.74
N VAL A 235 18.59 25.06 28.45
CA VAL A 235 18.83 23.78 27.76
C VAL A 235 20.32 23.44 27.76
N SER A 236 21.20 24.41 27.47
CA SER A 236 22.64 24.15 27.46
C SER A 236 23.20 23.84 28.84
N ASN A 237 22.63 24.42 29.89
CA ASN A 237 23.00 24.16 31.28
C ASN A 237 22.50 22.79 31.76
N TYR A 238 21.31 22.37 31.32
CA TYR A 238 20.69 21.11 31.74
C TYR A 238 21.23 19.90 30.96
N VAL A 239 21.18 19.96 29.63
CA VAL A 239 21.55 18.83 28.75
C VAL A 239 23.05 18.85 28.45
N GLY A 240 23.60 20.03 28.16
CA GLY A 240 25.00 20.23 27.81
C GLY A 240 25.18 21.20 26.64
N PRO A 241 26.43 21.52 26.27
CA PRO A 241 26.71 22.47 25.21
C PRO A 241 26.17 21.99 23.85
N PHE A 242 25.67 22.94 23.06
CA PHE A 242 25.22 22.72 21.69
C PHE A 242 26.36 22.20 20.79
N GLY A 243 26.00 21.48 19.73
CA GLY A 243 26.93 20.80 18.82
C GLY A 243 27.40 19.41 19.26
N VAL A 244 27.15 19.01 20.51
CA VAL A 244 27.51 17.68 21.04
C VAL A 244 26.35 16.99 21.75
N VAL A 245 25.12 17.32 21.36
CA VAL A 245 23.89 16.70 21.89
C VAL A 245 23.37 15.68 20.88
N ASP A 246 23.26 14.43 21.32
CA ASP A 246 22.71 13.34 20.53
C ASP A 246 21.18 13.36 20.58
N MET A 247 20.53 13.18 19.44
CA MET A 247 19.07 13.07 19.34
C MET A 247 18.71 11.64 18.95
N ILE A 248 18.35 10.82 19.93
CA ILE A 248 18.08 9.39 19.72
C ILE A 248 16.58 9.18 19.62
N TYR A 249 16.13 8.52 18.55
CA TYR A 249 14.75 8.09 18.41
C TYR A 249 14.45 6.94 19.37
N VAL A 250 13.41 7.08 20.19
CA VAL A 250 12.97 6.01 21.10
C VAL A 250 11.77 5.30 20.48
N SER A 251 12.04 4.10 19.97
CA SER A 251 11.01 3.21 19.42
C SER A 251 10.02 2.75 20.48
N VAL A 252 8.77 2.54 20.07
CA VAL A 252 7.72 1.99 20.93
C VAL A 252 8.14 0.57 21.37
N PRO A 253 8.17 0.27 22.69
CA PRO A 253 8.54 -1.06 23.14
C PRO A 253 7.59 -2.14 22.58
N PRO A 254 8.10 -3.32 22.19
CA PRO A 254 7.27 -4.40 21.63
C PRO A 254 6.08 -4.77 22.52
N LEU A 255 6.27 -4.79 23.84
CA LEU A 255 5.19 -5.06 24.82
C LEU A 255 4.02 -4.06 24.70
N VAL A 256 4.33 -2.78 24.52
CA VAL A 256 3.31 -1.70 24.45
C VAL A 256 2.55 -1.76 23.14
N ALA A 257 3.27 -2.02 22.04
CA ALA A 257 2.68 -2.22 20.73
C ALA A 257 1.74 -3.44 20.72
N ASP A 258 2.19 -4.58 21.27
CA ASP A 258 1.41 -5.82 21.36
C ASP A 258 0.15 -5.64 22.24
N VAL A 259 0.29 -5.05 23.42
CA VAL A 259 -0.86 -4.75 24.31
C VAL A 259 -1.87 -3.84 23.61
N THR A 260 -1.40 -2.79 22.92
CA THR A 260 -2.29 -1.89 22.18
C THR A 260 -3.02 -2.63 21.06
N GLN A 261 -2.30 -3.50 20.33
CA GLN A 261 -2.88 -4.33 19.28
C GLN A 261 -3.93 -5.31 19.83
N GLN A 262 -3.67 -5.95 20.97
CA GLN A 262 -4.62 -6.84 21.64
C GLN A 262 -5.90 -6.10 22.03
N ILE A 263 -5.79 -4.90 22.62
CA ILE A 263 -6.96 -4.07 22.98
C ILE A 263 -7.77 -3.71 21.72
N LEU A 264 -7.12 -3.27 20.64
CA LEU A 264 -7.79 -2.94 19.39
C LEU A 264 -8.45 -4.17 18.74
N ASN A 265 -7.85 -5.35 18.86
CA ASN A 265 -8.47 -6.59 18.40
C ASN A 265 -9.71 -6.93 19.22
N LEU A 266 -9.69 -6.73 20.53
CA LEU A 266 -10.88 -6.91 21.38
C LEU A 266 -11.99 -5.92 21.01
N VAL A 267 -11.66 -4.66 20.69
CA VAL A 267 -12.64 -3.69 20.15
C VAL A 267 -13.26 -4.21 18.86
N ARG A 268 -12.44 -4.67 17.90
CA ARG A 268 -12.92 -5.22 16.62
C ARG A 268 -13.80 -6.46 16.80
N LEU A 269 -13.45 -7.34 17.73
CA LEU A 269 -14.24 -8.52 18.08
C LEU A 269 -15.59 -8.12 18.68
N GLY A 270 -15.61 -7.15 19.60
CA GLY A 270 -16.84 -6.60 20.17
C GLY A 270 -17.75 -5.93 19.13
N LEU A 271 -17.16 -5.34 18.09
CA LEU A 271 -17.85 -4.72 16.95
C LEU A 271 -18.27 -5.70 15.84
N GLY A 272 -18.19 -7.01 16.08
CA GLY A 272 -18.58 -8.04 15.12
C GLY A 272 -19.94 -7.76 14.46
N HIS A 273 -20.08 -8.21 13.20
CA HIS A 273 -21.19 -7.86 12.32
C HIS A 273 -22.59 -8.07 12.92
N GLU A 274 -22.75 -9.07 13.79
CA GLU A 274 -24.03 -9.46 14.39
C GLU A 274 -24.44 -8.61 15.60
N SER A 275 -23.52 -7.80 16.15
CA SER A 275 -23.75 -7.05 17.40
C SER A 275 -24.13 -5.59 17.14
N SER A 276 -25.36 -5.36 16.66
CA SER A 276 -25.88 -4.01 16.41
C SER A 276 -25.89 -3.13 17.68
N ALA A 277 -26.14 -3.72 18.86
CA ALA A 277 -26.11 -3.02 20.13
C ALA A 277 -24.70 -2.55 20.54
N ALA A 278 -23.66 -3.35 20.28
CA ALA A 278 -22.28 -2.95 20.51
C ALA A 278 -21.86 -1.81 19.58
N GLN A 279 -22.20 -1.93 18.29
CA GLN A 279 -21.93 -0.90 17.29
C GLN A 279 -22.66 0.42 17.62
N ALA A 280 -23.92 0.35 18.06
CA ALA A 280 -24.68 1.51 18.51
C ALA A 280 -24.05 2.16 19.74
N LEU A 281 -23.65 1.39 20.76
CA LEU A 281 -22.99 1.94 21.94
C LEU A 281 -21.64 2.58 21.59
N TYR A 282 -20.83 1.90 20.79
CA TYR A 282 -19.54 2.42 20.31
C TYR A 282 -19.70 3.74 19.57
N SER A 283 -20.60 3.79 18.57
CA SER A 283 -20.86 5.02 17.80
C SER A 283 -21.44 6.17 18.64
N SER A 284 -22.04 5.85 19.80
CA SER A 284 -22.57 6.85 20.73
C SER A 284 -21.52 7.51 21.62
N ILE A 285 -20.27 7.01 21.64
CA ILE A 285 -19.15 7.60 22.37
C ILE A 285 -18.77 8.91 21.67
N SER A 286 -19.06 10.04 22.31
CA SER A 286 -18.72 11.37 21.78
C SER A 286 -17.23 11.64 21.92
N ILE A 287 -16.59 12.20 20.89
CA ILE A 287 -15.21 12.69 20.95
C ILE A 287 -15.20 14.20 21.13
N ALA A 288 -14.21 14.74 21.85
CA ALA A 288 -13.96 16.17 21.88
C ALA A 288 -13.20 16.58 20.60
N SER A 289 -13.50 17.77 20.06
CA SER A 289 -12.87 18.28 18.83
C SER A 289 -11.38 18.58 18.99
N ALA A 290 -10.95 18.91 20.21
CA ALA A 290 -9.55 19.01 20.59
C ALA A 290 -9.41 18.77 22.10
N CYS A 291 -8.54 17.84 22.48
CA CYS A 291 -8.16 17.65 23.88
C CYS A 291 -6.85 18.39 24.15
N ILE A 292 -6.86 19.30 25.12
CA ILE A 292 -5.71 20.13 25.50
C ILE A 292 -5.33 19.90 26.96
N ALA A 293 -5.45 18.64 27.40
CA ALA A 293 -5.18 18.27 28.77
C ALA A 293 -3.71 18.53 29.14
N VAL A 294 -3.51 19.02 30.36
CA VAL A 294 -2.19 19.33 30.94
C VAL A 294 -2.12 18.65 32.32
N PRO A 295 -0.94 18.16 32.75
CA PRO A 295 -0.76 17.64 34.10
C PRO A 295 -1.19 18.64 35.17
N ARG A 296 -1.91 18.15 36.18
CA ARG A 296 -2.48 18.97 37.26
C ARG A 296 -1.40 19.58 38.14
N ILE A 297 -0.23 18.96 38.20
CA ILE A 297 0.95 19.52 38.88
C ILE A 297 1.35 20.88 38.29
N TRP A 298 1.01 21.16 37.03
CA TRP A 298 1.27 22.44 36.37
C TRP A 298 0.02 23.32 36.26
N LEU A 299 -1.18 22.72 36.18
CA LEU A 299 -2.44 23.47 36.18
C LEU A 299 -2.75 24.12 37.53
N LYS A 300 -2.57 23.42 38.66
CA LYS A 300 -2.92 23.94 40.01
C LYS A 300 -2.12 25.18 40.40
N PRO A 301 -0.78 25.24 40.18
CA PRO A 301 0.00 26.46 40.42
C PRO A 301 -0.31 27.59 39.42
N ASN A 302 -1.08 27.32 38.36
CA ASN A 302 -1.40 28.24 37.27
C ASN A 302 -0.13 28.81 36.60
N TYR A 303 0.83 27.93 36.32
CA TYR A 303 2.06 28.33 35.64
C TYR A 303 1.77 28.93 34.27
N LYS A 304 2.65 29.85 33.90
CA LYS A 304 2.64 30.50 32.59
C LYS A 304 3.72 29.88 31.71
N SER A 305 3.34 29.40 30.53
CA SER A 305 4.23 28.77 29.56
C SER A 305 4.92 29.83 28.69
N TYR A 306 6.24 29.73 28.58
CA TYR A 306 7.05 30.45 27.60
C TYR A 306 7.48 29.53 26.43
N GLY A 307 6.85 28.38 26.27
CA GLY A 307 7.20 27.34 25.29
C GLY A 307 7.54 26.00 25.95
N GLY A 308 7.63 24.94 25.15
CA GLY A 308 7.91 23.57 25.60
C GLY A 308 8.84 22.77 24.68
N SER A 309 9.63 23.45 23.84
CA SER A 309 10.56 22.81 22.90
C SER A 309 11.99 23.22 23.22
N PRO A 310 12.93 22.27 23.44
CA PRO A 310 14.33 22.60 23.70
C PRO A 310 15.07 23.16 22.48
N LEU A 311 14.41 23.16 21.32
CA LEU A 311 14.95 23.64 20.04
C LEU A 311 14.59 25.11 19.75
N CYS A 312 13.71 25.72 20.54
CA CYS A 312 13.15 27.05 20.29
C CYS A 312 13.49 28.05 21.40
N ALA A 313 13.55 29.32 21.02
CA ALA A 313 13.61 30.43 21.97
C ALA A 313 12.26 30.61 22.71
N GLU A 314 12.27 31.35 23.81
CA GLU A 314 11.07 31.70 24.56
C GLU A 314 10.04 32.46 23.72
N LEU A 315 8.76 32.25 24.05
CA LEU A 315 7.64 33.04 23.51
C LEU A 315 7.73 34.50 23.97
N THR A 316 7.33 35.43 23.08
CA THR A 316 7.31 36.87 23.40
C THR A 316 6.28 37.23 24.48
N SER A 317 5.22 36.43 24.59
CA SER A 317 4.17 36.59 25.59
C SER A 317 3.81 35.22 26.20
N PRO A 318 3.80 35.10 27.53
CA PRO A 318 3.46 33.85 28.19
C PRO A 318 2.03 33.41 27.91
N LYS A 319 1.79 32.09 27.85
CA LYS A 319 0.46 31.48 27.70
C LYS A 319 0.01 30.77 28.97
N ALA A 320 -1.28 30.86 29.28
CA ALA A 320 -1.84 30.14 30.41
C ALA A 320 -1.99 28.66 30.07
N LEU A 321 -1.54 27.77 30.95
CA LEU A 321 -1.63 26.32 30.74
C LEU A 321 -3.07 25.79 30.74
N SER A 322 -4.04 26.55 31.25
CA SER A 322 -5.46 26.23 31.09
C SER A 322 -5.90 26.16 29.62
N GLY A 323 -5.13 26.75 28.70
CA GLY A 323 -5.31 26.66 27.26
C GLY A 323 -4.47 25.59 26.57
N GLY A 324 -3.82 24.69 27.31
CA GLY A 324 -2.97 23.63 26.78
C GLY A 324 -1.47 23.95 26.72
N PHE A 325 -0.69 22.99 26.25
CA PHE A 325 0.73 23.17 25.97
C PHE A 325 0.96 24.09 24.79
N SER A 326 1.97 24.95 24.87
CA SER A 326 2.37 25.84 23.77
C SER A 326 3.76 25.47 23.28
N ASN A 327 3.92 25.30 21.96
CA ASN A 327 5.18 24.97 21.29
C ASN A 327 5.92 23.79 21.95
N MET A 328 5.27 22.62 22.02
CA MET A 328 5.98 21.38 22.33
C MET A 328 7.05 21.09 21.28
N LEU A 329 8.02 20.22 21.60
CA LEU A 329 8.99 19.73 20.62
C LEU A 329 8.25 19.21 19.39
N ALA A 330 8.54 19.70 18.19
CA ALA A 330 7.83 19.28 16.99
C ALA A 330 8.79 19.05 15.83
N TYR A 331 8.43 18.10 14.98
CA TYR A 331 9.18 17.83 13.75
C TYR A 331 8.94 18.93 12.71
N ASP A 332 7.68 19.32 12.46
CA ASP A 332 7.30 20.17 11.33
C ASP A 332 7.09 21.66 11.66
N LEU A 333 6.96 22.03 12.94
CA LEU A 333 6.71 23.41 13.35
C LEU A 333 7.99 24.27 13.41
N ALA A 334 7.89 25.49 12.89
CA ALA A 334 8.94 26.49 13.01
C ALA A 334 8.92 27.17 14.39
N CYS A 335 10.10 27.56 14.89
CA CYS A 335 10.22 28.34 16.12
C CYS A 335 9.85 29.80 15.87
N ILE A 336 8.57 30.17 16.02
CA ILE A 336 8.07 31.54 15.87
C ILE A 336 7.61 32.09 17.24
N PRO A 337 8.44 32.90 17.94
CA PRO A 337 8.13 33.39 19.29
C PRO A 337 6.82 34.18 19.44
N SER A 338 6.38 34.84 18.36
CA SER A 338 5.17 35.68 18.33
C SER A 338 3.90 34.91 17.95
N SER A 339 4.02 33.69 17.45
CA SER A 339 2.89 32.87 16.96
C SER A 339 2.96 31.47 17.59
N PRO A 340 2.53 31.33 18.86
CA PRO A 340 2.54 30.05 19.52
C PRO A 340 1.47 29.10 18.95
N VAL A 341 1.86 27.84 18.81
CA VAL A 341 1.00 26.73 18.43
C VAL A 341 0.62 25.95 19.69
N VAL A 342 -0.67 25.67 19.86
CA VAL A 342 -1.17 24.88 20.98
C VAL A 342 -1.13 23.41 20.60
N SER A 343 -0.45 22.59 21.41
CA SER A 343 -0.44 21.13 21.23
C SER A 343 -1.80 20.54 21.63
N ARG A 344 -2.26 19.57 20.85
CA ARG A 344 -3.55 18.91 21.03
C ARG A 344 -3.39 17.40 20.91
N ALA A 345 -4.10 16.65 21.75
CA ALA A 345 -4.35 15.23 21.52
C ALA A 345 -5.61 15.09 20.66
N ILE A 346 -5.49 14.44 19.50
CA ILE A 346 -6.63 14.19 18.61
C ILE A 346 -7.31 12.90 19.06
N GLN A 347 -8.56 13.02 19.52
CA GLN A 347 -9.31 11.89 20.04
C GLN A 347 -9.94 11.06 18.92
N SER A 348 -9.89 9.76 19.08
CA SER A 348 -10.68 8.75 18.37
C SER A 348 -11.34 7.84 19.39
N ILE A 349 -12.42 7.14 19.03
CA ILE A 349 -13.09 6.23 19.97
C ILE A 349 -12.11 5.12 20.42
N ASP A 350 -11.30 4.61 19.49
CA ASP A 350 -10.21 3.67 19.77
C ASP A 350 -9.20 4.23 20.78
N SER A 351 -8.75 5.49 20.62
CA SER A 351 -7.80 6.09 21.57
C SER A 351 -8.42 6.24 22.96
N LEU A 352 -9.71 6.59 23.06
CA LEU A 352 -10.40 6.67 24.36
C LEU A 352 -10.44 5.32 25.07
N ILE A 353 -10.77 4.24 24.33
CA ILE A 353 -10.84 2.89 24.88
C ILE A 353 -9.45 2.40 25.30
N VAL A 354 -8.45 2.50 24.42
CA VAL A 354 -7.08 2.07 24.70
C VAL A 354 -6.51 2.82 25.90
N SER A 355 -6.67 4.15 25.93
CA SER A 355 -6.19 4.95 27.06
C SER A 355 -6.92 4.67 28.37
N ALA A 356 -8.22 4.36 28.33
CA ALA A 356 -8.96 3.98 29.53
C ALA A 356 -8.46 2.64 30.11
N VAL A 357 -8.21 1.64 29.26
CA VAL A 357 -7.68 0.34 29.67
C VAL A 357 -6.26 0.47 30.22
N LEU A 358 -5.36 1.18 29.52
CA LEU A 358 -3.96 1.35 29.94
C LEU A 358 -3.78 2.26 31.16
N ALA A 359 -4.72 3.16 31.42
CA ALA A 359 -4.78 3.94 32.65
C ALA A 359 -5.44 3.17 33.82
N GLY A 360 -5.98 1.98 33.59
CA GLY A 360 -6.66 1.17 34.62
C GLY A 360 -8.03 1.72 35.05
N LEU A 361 -8.71 2.46 34.18
CA LEU A 361 -10.04 3.00 34.46
C LEU A 361 -11.12 1.91 34.33
N ASN A 362 -12.13 1.98 35.20
CA ASN A 362 -13.31 1.14 35.19
C ASN A 362 -14.57 1.98 35.47
N THR A 363 -15.74 1.35 35.44
CA THR A 363 -17.03 2.02 35.66
C THR A 363 -17.21 2.64 37.06
N SER A 364 -16.37 2.29 38.04
CA SER A 364 -16.37 2.86 39.40
C SER A 364 -15.31 3.96 39.62
N SER A 365 -14.47 4.26 38.61
CA SER A 365 -13.44 5.28 38.71
C SER A 365 -14.02 6.70 38.84
N ASN A 366 -13.31 7.60 39.53
CA ASN A 366 -13.73 8.99 39.68
C ASN A 366 -13.44 9.81 38.41
N PHE A 367 -14.36 9.77 37.45
CA PHE A 367 -14.20 10.50 36.19
C PHE A 367 -14.07 12.01 36.36
N ALA A 368 -14.67 12.62 37.40
CA ALA A 368 -14.53 14.05 37.64
C ALA A 368 -13.08 14.45 37.97
N ALA A 369 -12.36 13.62 38.73
CA ALA A 369 -10.96 13.85 39.08
C ALA A 369 -10.02 13.72 37.87
N VAL A 370 -10.29 12.74 37.01
CA VAL A 370 -9.59 12.56 35.71
C VAL A 370 -9.83 13.77 34.83
N CYS A 371 -11.10 14.09 34.57
CA CYS A 371 -11.54 15.15 33.66
C CYS A 371 -11.12 16.57 34.10
N ALA A 372 -10.76 16.78 35.36
CA ALA A 372 -10.21 18.05 35.85
C ALA A 372 -8.90 18.47 35.14
N SER A 373 -8.20 17.52 34.48
CA SER A 373 -7.00 17.79 33.69
C SER A 373 -7.27 18.44 32.32
N ASP A 374 -8.52 18.39 31.84
CA ASP A 374 -8.99 19.10 30.63
C ASP A 374 -10.13 20.06 31.02
N PRO A 375 -9.80 21.24 31.56
CA PRO A 375 -10.82 22.18 32.05
C PRO A 375 -11.75 22.68 30.94
N THR A 376 -11.36 22.54 29.67
CA THR A 376 -12.18 22.99 28.54
C THR A 376 -13.26 21.99 28.13
N ASN A 377 -13.12 20.71 28.47
CA ASN A 377 -14.02 19.64 28.06
C ASN A 377 -14.59 18.81 29.23
N LEU A 378 -14.69 19.37 30.44
CA LEU A 378 -15.07 18.64 31.66
C LEU A 378 -16.32 17.74 31.50
N ALA A 379 -17.44 18.32 31.04
CA ALA A 379 -18.70 17.59 30.88
C ALA A 379 -18.65 16.53 29.77
N ALA A 380 -18.03 16.86 28.63
CA ALA A 380 -17.83 15.92 27.53
C ALA A 380 -16.94 14.75 27.95
N CYS A 381 -15.92 15.02 28.77
CA CYS A 381 -15.02 14.02 29.31
C CYS A 381 -15.70 12.98 30.18
N VAL A 382 -16.52 13.42 31.13
CA VAL A 382 -17.30 12.49 31.97
C VAL A 382 -18.23 11.66 31.09
N ALA A 383 -18.88 12.27 30.09
CA ALA A 383 -19.78 11.57 29.18
C ALA A 383 -19.10 10.49 28.34
N TYR A 384 -17.94 10.78 27.74
CA TYR A 384 -17.24 9.80 26.91
C TYR A 384 -16.57 8.71 27.73
N LEU A 385 -16.03 9.01 28.92
CA LEU A 385 -15.44 7.99 29.81
C LEU A 385 -16.49 7.03 30.33
N THR A 386 -17.67 7.53 30.69
CA THR A 386 -18.80 6.70 31.13
C THR A 386 -19.22 5.72 30.04
N LYS A 387 -19.32 6.18 28.79
CA LYS A 387 -19.71 5.31 27.67
C LYS A 387 -18.59 4.35 27.25
N ALA A 388 -17.34 4.81 27.25
CA ALA A 388 -16.18 4.00 26.88
C ALA A 388 -15.95 2.86 27.89
N THR A 389 -15.96 3.14 29.20
CA THR A 389 -15.82 2.11 30.24
C THR A 389 -16.99 1.13 30.23
N ARG A 390 -18.22 1.61 29.99
CA ARG A 390 -19.39 0.73 29.78
C ARG A 390 -19.25 -0.17 28.55
N PHE A 391 -18.69 0.33 27.45
CA PHE A 391 -18.43 -0.49 26.27
C PHE A 391 -17.39 -1.58 26.56
N ILE A 392 -16.30 -1.21 27.24
CA ILE A 392 -15.23 -2.13 27.67
C ILE A 392 -15.83 -3.25 28.53
N ASP A 393 -16.60 -2.91 29.56
CA ASP A 393 -17.18 -3.88 30.50
C ASP A 393 -18.17 -4.85 29.82
N LEU A 394 -18.94 -4.38 28.82
CA LEU A 394 -19.99 -5.19 28.18
C LEU A 394 -19.49 -6.02 26.98
N TYR A 395 -18.55 -5.48 26.20
CA TYR A 395 -18.21 -6.02 24.87
C TYR A 395 -16.74 -6.39 24.70
N MET A 396 -15.90 -6.22 25.74
CA MET A 396 -14.48 -6.62 25.72
C MET A 396 -14.13 -7.56 26.89
N PRO A 397 -14.74 -8.75 27.00
CA PRO A 397 -14.57 -9.62 28.16
C PRO A 397 -13.12 -10.06 28.42
N GLY A 398 -12.31 -10.23 27.37
CA GLY A 398 -10.89 -10.61 27.47
C GLY A 398 -9.94 -9.47 27.85
N VAL A 399 -10.44 -8.25 28.09
CA VAL A 399 -9.58 -7.09 28.40
C VAL A 399 -8.82 -7.26 29.71
N ARG A 400 -9.34 -8.07 30.64
CA ARG A 400 -8.73 -8.32 31.96
C ARG A 400 -7.45 -9.15 31.88
N ASP A 401 -7.30 -9.95 30.82
CA ASP A 401 -6.14 -10.81 30.60
C ASP A 401 -4.99 -10.07 29.90
N VAL A 402 -5.25 -8.85 29.40
CA VAL A 402 -4.25 -8.02 28.73
C VAL A 402 -3.27 -7.45 29.78
N PRO A 403 -1.94 -7.52 29.57
CA PRO A 403 -0.94 -7.05 30.54
C PRO A 403 -0.79 -5.50 30.54
N ALA A 404 -1.90 -4.78 30.69
CA ALA A 404 -1.96 -3.32 30.66
C ALA A 404 -1.10 -2.65 31.76
N ALA A 405 -1.10 -3.19 32.98
CA ALA A 405 -0.29 -2.68 34.08
C ALA A 405 1.22 -2.85 33.84
N ALA A 406 1.63 -3.96 33.20
CA ALA A 406 3.03 -4.18 32.84
C ALA A 406 3.47 -3.21 31.74
N ALA A 407 2.63 -2.99 30.72
CA ALA A 407 2.89 -1.98 29.69
C ALA A 407 2.97 -0.56 30.29
N HIS A 408 2.10 -0.22 31.25
CA HIS A 408 2.14 1.04 31.99
C HIS A 408 3.44 1.24 32.75
N ALA A 409 3.82 0.28 33.59
CA ALA A 409 5.07 0.35 34.34
C ALA A 409 6.29 0.45 33.41
N HIS A 410 6.26 -0.26 32.27
CA HIS A 410 7.35 -0.22 31.29
C HIS A 410 7.50 1.14 30.63
N VAL A 411 6.42 1.79 30.18
CA VAL A 411 6.48 3.15 29.62
C VAL A 411 6.88 4.18 30.68
N GLN A 412 6.38 4.03 31.90
CA GLN A 412 6.76 4.91 33.00
C GLN A 412 8.27 4.85 33.28
N ALA A 413 8.88 3.66 33.20
CA ALA A 413 10.32 3.45 33.37
C ALA A 413 11.19 4.00 32.23
N LEU A 414 10.61 4.24 31.04
CA LEU A 414 11.31 4.95 29.95
C LEU A 414 11.48 6.45 30.24
N CYS A 415 10.81 6.96 31.26
CA CYS A 415 10.83 8.38 31.62
C CYS A 415 10.48 9.28 30.43
N VAL A 416 9.38 9.00 29.72
CA VAL A 416 8.88 9.91 28.67
C VAL A 416 8.28 11.13 29.34
N GLU A 417 8.71 12.33 28.95
CA GLU A 417 8.43 13.57 29.67
C GLU A 417 7.82 14.67 28.79
N PHE A 418 7.09 15.56 29.45
CA PHE A 418 6.78 16.89 28.96
C PHE A 418 7.83 17.89 29.46
N LEU A 419 8.10 18.93 28.66
CA LEU A 419 8.99 20.04 29.00
C LEU A 419 8.20 21.35 29.04
N LEU A 420 8.49 22.20 30.02
CA LEU A 420 7.92 23.53 30.13
C LEU A 420 8.97 24.57 30.55
N PHE A 421 9.07 25.65 29.78
CA PHE A 421 9.75 26.85 30.24
C PHE A 421 8.76 27.75 30.97
N THR A 422 9.07 28.08 32.22
CA THR A 422 8.18 28.91 33.05
C THR A 422 8.96 29.85 33.95
N LYS A 423 8.26 30.84 34.53
CA LYS A 423 8.76 31.62 35.65
C LYS A 423 7.87 31.27 36.82
N VAL A 424 8.42 30.63 37.85
CA VAL A 424 7.66 30.22 39.04
C VAL A 424 6.90 31.41 39.63
N ASN A 425 7.53 32.59 39.67
CA ASN A 425 6.94 33.89 39.98
C ASN A 425 7.47 34.96 39.02
N ALA A 426 6.76 36.09 38.86
CA ALA A 426 7.18 37.18 37.97
C ALA A 426 8.58 37.76 38.27
N SER A 427 9.03 37.64 39.53
CA SER A 427 10.33 38.10 40.03
C SER A 427 11.45 37.06 39.94
N ARG A 428 11.13 35.79 39.65
CA ARG A 428 12.13 34.72 39.54
C ARG A 428 12.65 34.62 38.10
N PRO A 429 13.90 34.18 37.90
CA PRO A 429 14.40 33.88 36.56
C PRO A 429 13.56 32.78 35.92
N MET A 430 13.66 32.69 34.59
CA MET A 430 13.05 31.59 33.85
C MET A 430 13.70 30.27 34.28
N ASP A 431 12.88 29.24 34.35
CA ASP A 431 13.24 27.91 34.77
C ASP A 431 12.78 26.88 33.73
N LEU A 432 13.49 25.76 33.68
CA LEU A 432 13.17 24.60 32.86
C LEU A 432 12.64 23.53 33.80
N ILE A 433 11.35 23.24 33.69
CA ILE A 433 10.71 22.15 34.43
C ILE A 433 10.23 21.07 33.48
N HIS A 434 10.24 19.83 33.95
CA HIS A 434 9.79 18.66 33.20
C HIS A 434 9.08 17.69 34.14
N THR A 435 8.22 16.84 33.58
CA THR A 435 7.55 15.77 34.34
C THR A 435 7.29 14.58 33.43
N ASN A 436 7.29 13.38 34.02
CA ASN A 436 6.91 12.15 33.34
C ASN A 436 5.44 12.24 32.89
N VAL A 437 5.15 11.81 31.67
CA VAL A 437 3.79 11.76 31.12
C VAL A 437 2.88 10.87 31.99
N LEU A 438 3.46 9.86 32.64
CA LEU A 438 2.81 8.93 33.58
C LEU A 438 3.37 9.11 35.01
N ASP A 439 3.50 10.36 35.48
CA ASP A 439 3.96 10.67 36.85
C ASP A 439 3.03 10.08 37.94
N PRO A 440 3.53 9.21 38.86
CA PRO A 440 2.76 8.68 39.99
C PRO A 440 2.14 9.72 40.91
N ILE A 441 2.75 10.91 41.00
CA ILE A 441 2.23 12.00 41.83
C ILE A 441 0.92 12.54 41.23
N ASP A 442 0.68 12.36 39.93
CA ASP A 442 -0.51 12.81 39.22
C ASP A 442 -1.26 11.68 38.51
N SER A 443 -1.58 10.61 39.25
CA SER A 443 -2.23 9.41 38.71
C SER A 443 -3.54 9.66 37.95
N ASP A 444 -4.32 10.71 38.28
CA ASP A 444 -5.55 11.00 37.53
C ASP A 444 -5.27 11.56 36.12
N PHE A 445 -4.03 11.95 35.82
CA PHE A 445 -3.61 12.36 34.48
C PHE A 445 -3.30 11.16 33.56
N TYR A 446 -3.15 9.93 34.08
CA TYR A 446 -2.76 8.75 33.29
C TYR A 446 -3.59 8.52 32.05
N PHE A 447 -4.91 8.74 32.10
CA PHE A 447 -5.78 8.63 30.95
C PHE A 447 -5.38 9.59 29.82
N PHE A 448 -5.14 10.86 30.15
CA PHE A 448 -4.70 11.86 29.17
C PHE A 448 -3.25 11.62 28.73
N GLY A 449 -2.37 11.21 29.64
CA GLY A 449 -1.02 10.76 29.29
C GLY A 449 -1.04 9.65 28.25
N TRP A 450 -1.90 8.65 28.42
CA TRP A 450 -2.09 7.59 27.43
C TRP A 450 -2.73 8.05 26.13
N LEU A 451 -3.57 9.10 26.12
CA LEU A 451 -4.03 9.70 24.86
C LEU A 451 -2.86 10.26 24.04
N TYR A 452 -1.91 10.95 24.69
CA TYR A 452 -0.69 11.41 24.04
C TYR A 452 0.23 10.25 23.61
N LEU A 453 0.39 9.22 24.45
CA LEU A 453 1.23 8.04 24.15
C LEU A 453 0.60 7.12 23.10
N TYR A 454 -0.72 7.06 22.97
CA TYR A 454 -1.40 6.32 21.92
C TYR A 454 -1.04 6.89 20.54
N ASP A 455 -0.96 8.21 20.41
CA ASP A 455 -0.46 8.85 19.19
C ASP A 455 1.03 8.53 18.93
N TRP A 456 1.84 8.25 19.97
CA TRP A 456 3.19 7.72 19.80
C TRP A 456 3.18 6.28 19.27
N VAL A 457 2.33 5.41 19.80
CA VAL A 457 2.14 4.03 19.28
C VAL A 457 1.71 4.04 17.82
N LEU A 458 0.82 4.95 17.43
CA LEU A 458 0.38 5.11 16.03
C LEU A 458 1.37 5.86 15.15
N GLY A 459 2.43 6.44 15.71
CA GLY A 459 3.44 7.12 14.92
C GLY A 459 3.10 8.54 14.47
N ARG A 460 2.16 9.17 15.17
CA ARG A 460 1.75 10.58 15.00
C ARG A 460 2.48 11.49 15.98
N ARG A 461 3.03 10.92 17.05
CA ARG A 461 4.02 11.53 17.93
C ARG A 461 5.25 10.63 17.97
N GLU A 462 6.37 11.21 18.35
CA GLU A 462 7.64 10.52 18.46
C GLU A 462 8.20 10.81 19.86
N VAL A 463 9.07 9.93 20.35
CA VAL A 463 9.82 10.17 21.59
C VAL A 463 11.28 10.32 21.21
N VAL A 464 11.89 11.43 21.63
CA VAL A 464 13.28 11.75 21.31
C VAL A 464 14.06 11.93 22.61
N SER A 465 15.14 11.16 22.75
CA SER A 465 16.10 11.27 23.85
C SER A 465 17.21 12.23 23.45
N PHE A 466 17.24 13.41 24.08
CA PHE A 466 18.34 14.37 23.97
C PHE A 466 19.40 14.00 24.99
N GLN A 467 20.57 13.54 24.54
CA GLN A 467 21.66 13.13 25.42
C GLN A 467 22.89 14.01 25.18
N GLY A 468 23.23 14.84 26.17
CA GLY A 468 24.38 15.74 26.11
C GLY A 468 25.48 15.38 27.10
N ASP A 469 26.43 16.31 27.26
CA ASP A 469 27.59 16.16 28.15
C ASP A 469 27.24 16.35 29.64
N ALA A 470 26.06 16.86 29.98
CA ALA A 470 25.63 17.15 31.35
C ALA A 470 24.44 16.29 31.81
N GLY A 471 23.48 16.03 30.92
CA GLY A 471 22.25 15.30 31.25
C GLY A 471 21.53 14.76 30.03
N ALA A 472 20.39 14.12 30.28
CA ALA A 472 19.52 13.59 29.25
C ALA A 472 18.04 13.94 29.51
N LEU A 473 17.26 14.11 28.45
CA LEU A 473 15.82 14.37 28.49
C LEU A 473 15.11 13.55 27.42
N ASN A 474 14.08 12.79 27.79
CA ASN A 474 13.27 12.01 26.85
C ASN A 474 11.95 12.73 26.62
N LEU A 475 11.82 13.42 25.49
CA LEU A 475 10.69 14.31 25.23
C LEU A 475 9.73 13.72 24.22
N LEU A 476 8.44 13.83 24.52
CA LEU A 476 7.37 13.54 23.57
C LEU A 476 7.18 14.70 22.60
N THR A 477 7.12 14.41 21.31
CA THR A 477 6.86 15.44 20.30
C THR A 477 5.40 15.85 20.23
N ASP A 478 5.13 16.99 19.58
CA ASP A 478 3.80 17.45 19.18
C ASP A 478 3.19 16.50 18.13
N TYR A 479 1.87 16.58 17.99
CA TYR A 479 1.09 15.79 17.05
C TYR A 479 1.41 16.20 15.61
N GLN A 480 1.87 15.24 14.82
CA GLN A 480 2.04 15.37 13.40
C GLN A 480 0.76 14.95 12.68
N LEU A 481 0.25 15.84 11.81
CA LEU A 481 -0.93 15.56 11.01
C LEU A 481 -0.68 14.35 10.09
N PRO A 482 -1.57 13.34 10.10
CA PRO A 482 -1.45 12.21 9.19
C PRO A 482 -1.60 12.69 7.75
N LEU A 483 -0.85 12.05 6.85
CA LEU A 483 -0.95 12.32 5.42
C LEU A 483 -2.30 11.78 4.90
N ALA A 484 -3.22 12.68 4.58
CA ALA A 484 -4.45 12.33 3.89
C ALA A 484 -4.22 12.41 2.38
N GLN A 485 -4.20 11.24 1.71
CA GLN A 485 -4.09 11.13 0.26
C GLN A 485 -5.34 10.45 -0.28
N GLN A 486 -5.85 10.95 -1.40
CA GLN A 486 -6.88 10.27 -2.15
C GLN A 486 -6.26 9.15 -2.99
N VAL A 487 -7.03 8.10 -3.24
CA VAL A 487 -6.61 7.05 -4.18
C VAL A 487 -6.46 7.69 -5.56
N GLN A 488 -5.32 7.44 -6.19
CA GLN A 488 -5.02 8.01 -7.49
C GLN A 488 -5.80 7.25 -8.58
N ASP A 489 -6.68 7.94 -9.31
CA ASP A 489 -7.55 7.32 -10.33
C ASP A 489 -6.76 6.58 -11.43
N SER A 490 -5.54 7.02 -11.73
CA SER A 490 -4.67 6.37 -12.74
C SER A 490 -4.14 5.00 -12.32
N GLU A 491 -4.10 4.69 -11.03
CA GLU A 491 -3.68 3.38 -10.52
C GLU A 491 -4.78 2.33 -10.72
N ILE A 492 -6.04 2.75 -10.76
CA ILE A 492 -7.16 1.86 -11.02
C ILE A 492 -7.24 1.63 -12.53
N THR A 493 -6.75 0.47 -12.99
CA THR A 493 -6.76 0.08 -14.41
C THR A 493 -8.18 -0.23 -14.91
N THR A 494 -9.03 0.78 -15.02
CA THR A 494 -10.41 0.65 -15.55
C THR A 494 -10.45 0.53 -17.07
N ASN A 495 -9.36 0.89 -17.76
CA ASN A 495 -9.30 0.88 -19.23
C ASN A 495 -9.57 -0.51 -19.80
N LEU A 496 -8.88 -1.55 -19.32
CA LEU A 496 -9.10 -2.92 -19.79
C LEU A 496 -10.54 -3.39 -19.54
N VAL A 497 -11.08 -3.11 -18.35
CA VAL A 497 -12.47 -3.46 -18.00
C VAL A 497 -13.47 -2.74 -18.92
N ARG A 498 -13.23 -1.46 -19.24
CA ARG A 498 -14.05 -0.68 -20.18
C ARG A 498 -14.00 -1.27 -21.59
N TYR A 499 -12.82 -1.63 -22.10
CA TYR A 499 -12.67 -2.28 -23.40
C TYR A 499 -13.38 -3.64 -23.44
N CYS A 500 -13.16 -4.50 -22.45
CA CYS A 500 -13.84 -5.80 -22.35
C CYS A 500 -15.36 -5.62 -22.29
N ARG A 501 -15.86 -4.67 -21.49
CA ARG A 501 -17.29 -4.37 -21.39
C ARG A 501 -17.88 -3.89 -22.71
N ALA A 502 -17.20 -2.96 -23.40
CA ALA A 502 -17.63 -2.48 -24.71
C ALA A 502 -17.66 -3.62 -25.75
N GLY A 503 -16.66 -4.50 -25.72
CA GLY A 503 -16.64 -5.71 -26.54
C GLY A 503 -17.85 -6.63 -26.27
N VAL A 504 -18.13 -6.94 -25.00
CA VAL A 504 -19.30 -7.74 -24.61
C VAL A 504 -20.61 -7.09 -25.06
N GLN A 505 -20.75 -5.76 -24.89
CA GLN A 505 -21.91 -5.00 -25.35
C GLN A 505 -22.07 -5.06 -26.88
N TYR A 506 -20.99 -4.91 -27.63
CA TYR A 506 -20.99 -5.05 -29.08
C TYR A 506 -21.46 -6.44 -29.52
N VAL A 507 -20.91 -7.50 -28.93
CA VAL A 507 -21.34 -8.88 -29.24
C VAL A 507 -22.83 -9.04 -28.95
N THR A 508 -23.32 -8.58 -27.79
CA THR A 508 -24.75 -8.65 -27.46
C THR A 508 -25.60 -7.92 -28.49
N ALA A 509 -25.25 -6.68 -28.85
CA ALA A 509 -25.98 -5.87 -29.82
C ALA A 509 -26.01 -6.54 -31.19
N MET A 510 -24.89 -7.11 -31.63
CA MET A 510 -24.80 -7.81 -32.90
C MET A 510 -25.63 -9.10 -32.91
N MET A 511 -25.59 -9.89 -31.84
CA MET A 511 -26.43 -11.09 -31.72
C MET A 511 -27.92 -10.76 -31.72
N LEU A 512 -28.32 -9.67 -31.06
CA LEU A 512 -29.70 -9.17 -31.11
C LEU A 512 -30.10 -8.74 -32.52
N LEU A 513 -29.21 -8.01 -33.23
CA LEU A 513 -29.44 -7.62 -34.62
C LEU A 513 -29.64 -8.84 -35.52
N VAL A 514 -28.78 -9.86 -35.41
CA VAL A 514 -28.89 -11.11 -36.20
C VAL A 514 -30.18 -11.84 -35.86
N ALA A 515 -30.55 -11.94 -34.57
CA ALA A 515 -31.80 -12.56 -34.15
C ALA A 515 -33.02 -11.82 -34.73
N LEU A 516 -33.03 -10.48 -34.72
CA LEU A 516 -34.09 -9.67 -35.32
C LEU A 516 -34.16 -9.84 -36.84
N LEU A 517 -33.02 -9.92 -37.54
CA LEU A 517 -32.97 -10.19 -38.98
C LEU A 517 -33.53 -11.58 -39.30
N VAL A 518 -33.16 -12.60 -38.53
CA VAL A 518 -33.70 -13.95 -38.66
C VAL A 518 -35.21 -13.95 -38.46
N LEU A 519 -35.71 -13.31 -37.40
CA LEU A 519 -37.16 -13.16 -37.13
C LEU A 519 -37.87 -12.44 -38.28
N TYR A 520 -37.28 -11.38 -38.82
CA TYR A 520 -37.81 -10.68 -40.00
C TYR A 520 -37.93 -11.61 -41.20
N TYR A 521 -36.91 -12.43 -41.49
CA TYR A 521 -36.96 -13.41 -42.57
C TYR A 521 -37.95 -14.55 -42.30
N ILE A 522 -38.16 -14.96 -41.06
CA ILE A 522 -39.19 -15.93 -40.66
C ILE A 522 -40.59 -15.37 -40.99
N VAL A 523 -40.85 -14.11 -40.66
CA VAL A 523 -42.13 -13.44 -40.98
C VAL A 523 -42.30 -13.28 -42.49
N LEU A 524 -41.27 -12.80 -43.19
CA LEU A 524 -41.30 -12.65 -44.66
C LEU A 524 -41.51 -13.97 -45.40
N SER A 525 -40.97 -15.08 -44.88
CA SER A 525 -41.14 -16.43 -45.43
C SER A 525 -42.41 -17.11 -44.94
N ARG A 526 -43.30 -16.41 -44.21
CA ARG A 526 -44.56 -16.94 -43.66
C ARG A 526 -44.36 -18.20 -42.81
N GLY A 527 -43.26 -18.26 -42.05
CA GLY A 527 -42.94 -19.39 -41.18
C GLY A 527 -42.29 -20.58 -41.88
N GLN A 528 -41.87 -20.45 -43.14
CA GLN A 528 -41.26 -21.54 -43.90
C GLN A 528 -39.73 -21.55 -43.79
N PHE A 529 -39.23 -22.18 -42.72
CA PHE A 529 -37.80 -22.30 -42.42
C PHE A 529 -37.51 -23.58 -41.65
N GLU A 530 -36.22 -23.96 -41.54
CA GLU A 530 -35.80 -25.08 -40.70
C GLU A 530 -35.56 -24.63 -39.27
N GLY A 531 -36.48 -24.95 -38.36
CA GLY A 531 -36.44 -24.51 -36.96
C GLY A 531 -35.17 -24.94 -36.21
N PHE A 532 -34.66 -26.15 -36.47
CA PHE A 532 -33.46 -26.65 -35.80
C PHE A 532 -32.19 -25.85 -36.14
N ASN A 533 -32.14 -25.22 -37.32
CA ASN A 533 -31.01 -24.36 -37.70
C ASN A 533 -30.98 -23.07 -36.88
N MET A 534 -32.14 -22.58 -36.41
CA MET A 534 -32.21 -21.34 -35.64
C MET A 534 -31.56 -21.46 -34.25
N PHE A 535 -31.53 -22.68 -33.69
CA PHE A 535 -30.81 -22.97 -32.45
C PHE A 535 -29.28 -22.98 -32.61
N LYS A 536 -28.75 -22.81 -33.83
CA LYS A 536 -27.30 -22.70 -34.12
C LYS A 536 -26.85 -21.25 -34.21
N LEU A 537 -27.58 -20.35 -33.56
CA LEU A 537 -27.32 -18.91 -33.58
C LEU A 537 -25.93 -18.57 -33.03
N ASP A 538 -25.52 -19.23 -31.96
CA ASP A 538 -24.21 -19.09 -31.32
C ASP A 538 -23.06 -19.57 -32.22
N ARG A 539 -23.17 -20.77 -32.80
CA ARG A 539 -22.09 -21.45 -33.54
C ARG A 539 -21.97 -21.09 -35.00
N VAL A 540 -23.05 -20.65 -35.63
CA VAL A 540 -23.03 -20.22 -37.03
C VAL A 540 -23.17 -18.71 -37.11
N GLY A 541 -24.22 -18.16 -36.50
CA GLY A 541 -24.48 -16.72 -36.52
C GLY A 541 -23.39 -15.90 -35.83
N GLY A 542 -23.04 -16.24 -34.59
CA GLY A 542 -21.99 -15.54 -33.85
C GLY A 542 -20.66 -15.53 -34.59
N ILE A 543 -20.24 -16.67 -35.13
CA ILE A 543 -18.95 -16.78 -35.82
C ILE A 543 -18.93 -15.96 -37.11
N VAL A 544 -20.02 -15.98 -37.88
CA VAL A 544 -20.10 -15.27 -39.16
C VAL A 544 -20.26 -13.76 -38.98
N TRP A 545 -21.08 -13.32 -38.03
CA TRP A 545 -21.45 -11.90 -37.89
C TRP A 545 -20.57 -11.12 -36.91
N VAL A 546 -19.99 -11.78 -35.92
CA VAL A 546 -19.16 -11.16 -34.88
C VAL A 546 -17.68 -11.53 -35.05
N GLY A 547 -17.41 -12.80 -35.35
CA GLY A 547 -16.06 -13.31 -35.52
C GLY A 547 -15.45 -13.89 -34.24
N ARG A 548 -14.52 -14.84 -34.43
CA ARG A 548 -13.87 -15.61 -33.35
C ARG A 548 -13.20 -14.74 -32.27
N PRO A 549 -12.44 -13.67 -32.58
CA PRO A 549 -11.72 -12.90 -31.55
C PRO A 549 -12.63 -12.22 -30.53
N LEU A 550 -13.76 -11.66 -30.97
CA LEU A 550 -14.71 -10.96 -30.08
C LEU A 550 -15.56 -11.95 -29.28
N LEU A 551 -15.86 -13.13 -29.84
CA LEU A 551 -16.47 -14.23 -29.10
C LEU A 551 -15.52 -14.78 -28.03
N PHE A 552 -14.24 -14.93 -28.36
CA PHE A 552 -13.19 -15.31 -27.41
C PHE A 552 -13.05 -14.29 -26.28
N LEU A 553 -13.05 -12.99 -26.60
CA LEU A 553 -13.05 -11.91 -25.61
C LEU A 553 -14.24 -12.05 -24.65
N ARG A 554 -15.46 -12.22 -25.21
CA ARG A 554 -16.68 -12.38 -24.43
C ARG A 554 -16.60 -13.58 -23.48
N SER A 555 -16.22 -14.75 -23.98
CA SER A 555 -16.07 -15.93 -23.12
C SER A 555 -14.97 -15.78 -22.07
N THR A 556 -13.89 -15.09 -22.40
CA THR A 556 -12.79 -14.84 -21.45
C THR A 556 -13.28 -14.00 -20.28
N THR A 557 -14.12 -12.98 -20.52
CA THR A 557 -14.73 -12.20 -19.43
C THR A 557 -15.60 -13.07 -18.51
N ALA A 558 -16.33 -14.05 -19.08
CA ALA A 558 -17.11 -15.00 -18.30
C ALA A 558 -16.24 -15.95 -17.46
N LEU A 559 -15.16 -16.47 -18.04
CA LEU A 559 -14.16 -17.27 -17.32
C LEU A 559 -13.55 -16.48 -16.16
N CYS A 560 -13.23 -15.20 -16.36
CA CYS A 560 -12.75 -14.32 -15.29
C CYS A 560 -13.80 -14.18 -14.17
N LEU A 561 -15.06 -13.93 -14.51
CA LEU A 561 -16.13 -13.80 -13.51
C LEU A 561 -16.34 -15.09 -12.71
N LEU A 562 -16.26 -16.26 -13.35
CA LEU A 562 -16.33 -17.58 -12.67
C LEU A 562 -15.09 -17.90 -11.84
N SER A 563 -13.98 -17.21 -12.09
CA SER A 563 -12.69 -17.40 -11.40
C SER A 563 -12.36 -16.25 -10.44
N THR A 564 -13.34 -15.40 -10.10
CA THR A 564 -13.17 -14.23 -9.22
C THR A 564 -14.22 -14.22 -8.12
N ALA A 565 -13.80 -13.89 -6.89
CA ALA A 565 -14.66 -13.69 -5.74
C ALA A 565 -15.33 -12.31 -5.75
N GLY A 566 -16.59 -12.22 -5.31
CA GLY A 566 -17.29 -10.96 -5.08
C GLY A 566 -16.97 -10.40 -3.70
N LEU A 567 -16.39 -9.19 -3.63
CA LEU A 567 -16.18 -8.46 -2.39
C LEU A 567 -16.95 -7.14 -2.44
N GLU A 568 -17.87 -6.93 -1.52
CA GLU A 568 -18.69 -5.72 -1.43
C GLU A 568 -18.41 -4.98 -0.13
N LEU A 569 -18.36 -3.65 -0.20
CA LEU A 569 -18.35 -2.81 0.99
C LEU A 569 -19.79 -2.64 1.48
N LYS A 570 -20.08 -3.17 2.67
CA LYS A 570 -21.39 -3.03 3.34
C LYS A 570 -21.28 -2.06 4.52
N PHE A 571 -22.42 -1.48 4.88
CA PHE A 571 -22.55 -0.56 6.00
C PHE A 571 -23.70 -1.02 6.91
N SER A 572 -23.41 -1.21 8.19
CA SER A 572 -24.42 -1.67 9.17
C SER A 572 -25.32 -0.55 9.71
N GLY A 573 -25.07 0.71 9.32
CA GLY A 573 -25.62 1.90 9.99
C GLY A 573 -24.61 2.57 10.93
N TYR A 574 -23.57 1.83 11.35
CA TYR A 574 -22.54 2.31 12.27
C TYR A 574 -21.12 2.05 11.77
N VAL A 575 -20.86 0.87 11.19
CA VAL A 575 -19.53 0.44 10.76
C VAL A 575 -19.57 -0.01 9.31
N SER A 576 -18.53 0.35 8.56
CA SER A 576 -18.30 -0.15 7.19
C SER A 576 -17.37 -1.36 7.24
N TYR A 577 -17.73 -2.42 6.51
CA TYR A 577 -16.97 -3.66 6.49
C TYR A 577 -17.03 -4.33 5.12
N PHE A 578 -16.01 -5.11 4.78
CA PHE A 578 -16.03 -5.93 3.57
C PHE A 578 -16.79 -7.22 3.82
N ALA A 579 -17.74 -7.53 2.94
CA ALA A 579 -18.50 -8.76 2.96
C ALA A 579 -18.22 -9.56 1.69
N LEU A 580 -18.03 -10.86 1.87
CA LEU A 580 -18.09 -11.79 0.75
C LEU A 580 -19.52 -11.78 0.19
N ALA A 581 -19.63 -11.45 -1.09
CA ALA A 581 -20.89 -11.37 -1.82
C ALA A 581 -20.84 -12.41 -2.96
N PRO A 582 -21.10 -13.69 -2.66
CA PRO A 582 -21.12 -14.72 -3.69
C PRO A 582 -22.17 -14.37 -4.75
N ALA A 583 -21.84 -14.62 -6.02
CA ALA A 583 -22.79 -14.38 -7.10
C ALA A 583 -24.03 -15.27 -6.90
N PRO A 584 -25.25 -14.72 -7.02
CA PRO A 584 -26.46 -15.52 -6.92
C PRO A 584 -26.49 -16.60 -8.02
N TRP A 585 -27.15 -17.73 -7.74
CA TRP A 585 -27.12 -18.92 -8.58
C TRP A 585 -27.45 -18.64 -10.06
N TYR A 586 -28.38 -17.73 -10.34
CA TYR A 586 -28.76 -17.39 -11.72
C TYR A 586 -27.66 -16.63 -12.47
N LYS A 587 -26.83 -15.83 -11.79
CA LYS A 587 -25.65 -15.18 -12.39
C LYS A 587 -24.54 -16.19 -12.63
N VAL A 588 -24.41 -17.21 -11.78
CA VAL A 588 -23.46 -18.32 -11.98
C VAL A 588 -23.85 -19.12 -13.22
N VAL A 589 -25.12 -19.50 -13.35
CA VAL A 589 -25.63 -20.21 -14.53
C VAL A 589 -25.47 -19.35 -15.79
N LEU A 590 -25.77 -18.06 -15.72
CA LEU A 590 -25.58 -17.13 -16.83
C LEU A 590 -24.09 -17.04 -17.23
N ALA A 591 -23.18 -16.86 -16.28
CA ALA A 591 -21.74 -16.79 -16.57
C ALA A 591 -21.20 -18.12 -17.12
N ALA A 592 -21.69 -19.26 -16.62
CA ALA A 592 -21.38 -20.57 -17.19
C ALA A 592 -21.91 -20.71 -18.62
N TRP A 593 -23.09 -20.15 -18.93
CA TRP A 593 -23.61 -20.12 -20.29
C TRP A 593 -22.80 -19.17 -21.20
N GLU A 594 -22.30 -18.04 -20.70
CA GLU A 594 -21.44 -17.14 -21.47
C GLU A 594 -20.06 -17.77 -21.80
N MET A 595 -19.64 -18.81 -21.09
CA MET A 595 -18.49 -19.61 -21.46
C MET A 595 -18.75 -20.47 -22.72
N SER A 596 -20.01 -20.75 -23.08
CA SER A 596 -20.36 -21.52 -24.29
C SER A 596 -19.83 -20.89 -25.58
N TRP A 597 -19.62 -19.57 -25.61
CA TRP A 597 -18.99 -18.89 -26.73
C TRP A 597 -17.57 -19.39 -27.00
N LEU A 598 -16.82 -19.75 -25.95
CA LEU A 598 -15.50 -20.37 -26.14
C LEU A 598 -15.63 -21.78 -26.71
N VAL A 599 -16.62 -22.54 -26.22
CA VAL A 599 -16.91 -23.88 -26.76
C VAL A 599 -17.23 -23.78 -28.25
N ALA A 600 -18.05 -22.81 -28.67
CA ALA A 600 -18.36 -22.57 -30.07
C ALA A 600 -17.12 -22.20 -30.91
N VAL A 601 -16.23 -21.35 -30.39
CA VAL A 601 -14.96 -20.99 -31.07
C VAL A 601 -14.05 -22.21 -31.20
N VAL A 602 -13.91 -22.99 -30.14
CA VAL A 602 -13.13 -24.25 -30.15
C VAL A 602 -13.72 -25.23 -31.16
N ASP A 603 -15.03 -25.45 -31.12
CA ASP A 603 -15.75 -26.31 -32.06
C ASP A 603 -15.45 -25.90 -33.51
N ASP A 604 -15.56 -24.62 -33.84
CA ASP A 604 -15.35 -24.09 -35.19
C ASP A 604 -13.89 -24.17 -35.69
N ILE A 605 -12.91 -24.04 -34.79
CA ILE A 605 -11.50 -24.31 -35.11
C ILE A 605 -11.30 -25.80 -35.41
N PHE A 606 -11.91 -26.68 -34.61
CA PHE A 606 -11.80 -28.13 -34.76
C PHE A 606 -12.66 -28.72 -35.89
N LEU A 607 -13.58 -27.95 -36.50
CA LEU A 607 -14.40 -28.42 -37.63
C LEU A 607 -13.60 -28.97 -38.81
N VAL A 608 -12.35 -28.53 -39.00
CA VAL A 608 -11.44 -29.08 -40.02
C VAL A 608 -11.20 -30.59 -39.81
N ILE A 609 -11.20 -31.02 -38.55
CA ILE A 609 -10.95 -32.41 -38.12
C ILE A 609 -12.28 -33.14 -37.85
N THR A 610 -13.20 -32.50 -37.13
CA THR A 610 -14.40 -33.14 -36.60
C THR A 610 -15.51 -33.27 -37.64
N GLN A 611 -15.58 -32.32 -38.59
CA GLN A 611 -16.45 -32.37 -39.77
C GLN A 611 -17.89 -32.79 -39.41
N GLU A 612 -18.46 -33.81 -40.05
CA GLU A 612 -19.85 -34.24 -39.86
C GLU A 612 -20.13 -34.81 -38.47
N TYR A 613 -19.10 -35.27 -37.73
CA TYR A 613 -19.31 -35.70 -36.34
C TYR A 613 -19.73 -34.54 -35.43
N ALA A 614 -19.35 -33.30 -35.76
CA ALA A 614 -19.68 -32.10 -34.99
C ALA A 614 -21.20 -31.87 -34.88
N ALA A 615 -21.99 -32.34 -35.84
CA ALA A 615 -23.46 -32.28 -35.77
C ALA A 615 -24.03 -33.05 -34.56
N TYR A 616 -23.36 -34.14 -34.16
CA TYR A 616 -23.86 -35.09 -33.17
C TYR A 616 -23.48 -34.72 -31.74
N TYR A 617 -22.24 -34.26 -31.51
CA TYR A 617 -21.77 -34.00 -30.14
C TYR A 617 -21.83 -32.54 -29.72
N ALA A 618 -21.77 -31.57 -30.64
CA ALA A 618 -21.49 -30.19 -30.24
C ALA A 618 -22.55 -29.63 -29.27
N ASN A 619 -23.85 -29.87 -29.50
CA ASN A 619 -24.93 -29.42 -28.59
C ASN A 619 -24.78 -30.03 -27.19
N ILE A 620 -24.55 -31.33 -27.14
CA ILE A 620 -24.41 -32.08 -25.88
C ILE A 620 -23.14 -31.60 -25.13
N ASN A 621 -22.03 -31.42 -25.84
CA ASN A 621 -20.77 -30.93 -25.28
C ASN A 621 -20.93 -29.56 -24.62
N THR A 622 -21.58 -28.60 -25.29
CA THR A 622 -21.84 -27.28 -24.68
C THR A 622 -22.67 -27.39 -23.41
N ILE A 623 -23.74 -28.21 -23.40
CA ILE A 623 -24.57 -28.41 -22.21
C ILE A 623 -23.73 -29.02 -21.09
N ILE A 624 -22.96 -30.08 -21.36
CA ILE A 624 -22.09 -30.74 -20.37
C ILE A 624 -21.08 -29.74 -19.79
N VAL A 625 -20.34 -29.02 -20.65
CA VAL A 625 -19.31 -28.06 -20.22
C VAL A 625 -19.91 -26.95 -19.36
N CYS A 626 -21.03 -26.36 -19.77
CA CYS A 626 -21.70 -25.31 -19.00
C CYS A 626 -22.25 -25.85 -17.67
N SER A 627 -22.83 -27.06 -17.66
CA SER A 627 -23.31 -27.71 -16.44
C SER A 627 -22.18 -28.01 -15.46
N VAL A 628 -21.06 -28.57 -15.94
CA VAL A 628 -19.88 -28.83 -15.10
C VAL A 628 -19.34 -27.52 -14.51
N ALA A 629 -19.19 -26.47 -15.32
CA ALA A 629 -18.73 -25.17 -14.82
C ALA A 629 -19.69 -24.55 -13.79
N ALA A 630 -21.01 -24.62 -14.03
CA ALA A 630 -22.02 -24.10 -13.10
C ALA A 630 -22.02 -24.88 -11.78
N ILE A 631 -21.98 -26.21 -11.84
CA ILE A 631 -21.95 -27.08 -10.66
C ILE A 631 -20.66 -26.85 -9.87
N TRP A 632 -19.51 -26.81 -10.55
CA TRP A 632 -18.23 -26.55 -9.89
C TRP A 632 -18.23 -25.18 -9.19
N THR A 633 -18.83 -24.15 -9.78
CA THR A 633 -18.87 -22.79 -9.18
C THR A 633 -19.88 -22.69 -8.05
N ALA A 634 -20.96 -23.47 -8.10
CA ALA A 634 -21.93 -23.55 -7.01
C ALA A 634 -21.40 -24.33 -5.80
N LEU A 635 -20.69 -25.44 -6.03
CA LEU A 635 -20.15 -26.29 -4.96
C LEU A 635 -18.89 -25.72 -4.32
N GLU A 636 -18.04 -25.08 -5.12
CA GLU A 636 -16.76 -24.53 -4.68
C GLU A 636 -16.60 -23.08 -5.22
N PRO A 637 -17.22 -22.10 -4.54
CA PRO A 637 -17.05 -20.68 -4.86
C PRO A 637 -15.61 -20.23 -4.63
N VAL A 638 -15.12 -19.30 -5.45
CA VAL A 638 -13.78 -18.74 -5.32
C VAL A 638 -13.67 -17.93 -4.01
N PRO A 639 -12.71 -18.24 -3.12
CA PRO A 639 -12.50 -17.46 -1.91
C PRO A 639 -11.73 -16.17 -2.21
N ALA A 640 -12.02 -15.10 -1.47
CA ALA A 640 -11.14 -13.93 -1.42
C ALA A 640 -10.17 -14.09 -0.24
N THR A 641 -8.86 -13.99 -0.48
CA THR A 641 -7.84 -14.15 0.54
C THR A 641 -6.99 -12.89 0.68
N VAL A 642 -6.67 -12.52 1.92
CA VAL A 642 -5.76 -11.42 2.22
C VAL A 642 -4.53 -12.00 2.90
N ALA A 643 -3.36 -11.80 2.30
CA ALA A 643 -2.08 -12.11 2.91
C ALA A 643 -1.39 -10.80 3.27
N VAL A 644 -1.13 -10.59 4.56
CA VAL A 644 -0.35 -9.44 5.05
C VAL A 644 1.09 -9.91 5.24
N ASP A 645 1.98 -9.41 4.39
CA ASP A 645 3.42 -9.73 4.39
C ASP A 645 4.17 -8.43 4.09
N LYS A 646 4.42 -7.66 5.15
CA LYS A 646 5.06 -6.35 5.03
C LYS A 646 6.55 -6.53 4.78
N LYS A 647 7.03 -6.10 3.61
CA LYS A 647 8.44 -6.05 3.25
C LYS A 647 8.83 -4.64 2.92
N CYS A 648 9.86 -4.13 3.60
CA CYS A 648 10.41 -2.81 3.35
C CYS A 648 11.89 -2.90 3.00
N SER A 649 12.35 -1.98 2.15
CA SER A 649 13.74 -1.82 1.75
C SER A 649 14.12 -0.35 1.75
N VAL A 650 15.34 -0.05 2.18
CA VAL A 650 15.91 1.29 2.13
C VAL A 650 16.43 1.54 0.71
N THR A 651 15.92 2.56 0.03
CA THR A 651 16.46 2.96 -1.30
C THR A 651 17.51 4.05 -1.16
N ALA A 652 17.36 4.93 -0.17
CA ALA A 652 18.34 5.92 0.22
C ALA A 652 18.35 6.06 1.74
N VAL A 653 19.49 5.74 2.38
CA VAL A 653 19.63 5.75 3.84
C VAL A 653 19.34 7.15 4.38
N ASP A 654 18.51 7.20 5.42
CA ASP A 654 18.10 8.46 6.06
C ASP A 654 17.42 9.47 5.10
N MET A 655 16.74 8.96 4.04
CA MET A 655 16.01 9.79 3.07
C MET A 655 14.77 9.14 2.47
N GLN A 656 14.82 7.88 1.99
CA GLN A 656 13.69 7.24 1.29
C GLN A 656 13.59 5.74 1.54
N ILE A 657 12.37 5.28 1.82
CA ILE A 657 12.01 3.87 2.05
C ILE A 657 10.92 3.44 1.07
N LEU A 658 11.00 2.18 0.61
CA LEU A 658 9.98 1.51 -0.19
C LEU A 658 9.44 0.29 0.57
N CYS A 659 8.11 0.16 0.63
CA CYS A 659 7.42 -0.92 1.31
C CYS A 659 6.32 -1.53 0.43
N THR A 660 6.11 -2.83 0.61
CA THR A 660 4.97 -3.59 0.10
C THR A 660 4.30 -4.26 1.30
N SER A 661 3.00 -4.03 1.54
CA SER A 661 2.35 -4.42 2.80
C SER A 661 1.51 -5.69 2.71
N SER A 662 0.75 -5.87 1.64
CA SER A 662 -0.20 -6.99 1.54
C SER A 662 -0.58 -7.32 0.11
N VAL A 663 -1.10 -8.53 -0.07
CA VAL A 663 -1.69 -9.02 -1.31
C VAL A 663 -3.12 -9.46 -1.04
N ILE A 664 -4.07 -8.88 -1.77
CA ILE A 664 -5.47 -9.25 -1.77
C ILE A 664 -5.74 -10.05 -3.04
N ALA A 665 -5.84 -11.37 -2.91
CA ALA A 665 -6.20 -12.23 -4.04
C ALA A 665 -7.72 -12.38 -4.09
N ILE A 666 -8.32 -11.83 -5.16
CA ILE A 666 -9.74 -12.01 -5.47
C ILE A 666 -9.94 -13.03 -6.59
N GLY A 667 -8.91 -13.30 -7.39
CA GLY A 667 -8.98 -14.24 -8.50
C GLY A 667 -8.12 -15.48 -8.29
N GLN A 668 -8.51 -16.58 -8.95
CA GLN A 668 -7.84 -17.86 -8.84
C GLN A 668 -7.43 -18.42 -10.20
N MET A 669 -6.12 -18.37 -10.49
CA MET A 669 -5.57 -18.84 -11.78
C MET A 669 -5.77 -20.34 -12.01
N SER A 670 -5.68 -21.16 -10.95
CA SER A 670 -5.95 -22.60 -11.05
C SER A 670 -7.39 -22.90 -11.47
N ARG A 671 -8.35 -22.07 -11.04
CA ARG A 671 -9.74 -22.16 -11.45
C ARG A 671 -9.93 -21.79 -12.92
N PHE A 672 -9.32 -20.68 -13.34
CA PHE A 672 -9.33 -20.25 -14.73
C PHE A 672 -8.76 -21.33 -15.67
N GLY A 673 -7.57 -21.85 -15.35
CA GLY A 673 -6.95 -22.94 -16.11
C GLY A 673 -7.77 -24.25 -16.06
N GLY A 674 -8.35 -24.57 -14.91
CA GLY A 674 -9.24 -25.72 -14.74
C GLY A 674 -10.46 -25.68 -15.64
N LEU A 675 -11.11 -24.52 -15.79
CA LEU A 675 -12.24 -24.35 -16.71
C LEU A 675 -11.83 -24.53 -18.18
N LEU A 676 -10.64 -24.08 -18.58
CA LEU A 676 -10.09 -24.34 -19.91
C LEU A 676 -9.82 -25.84 -20.14
N ILE A 677 -9.29 -26.53 -19.14
CA ILE A 677 -9.07 -27.98 -19.19
C ILE A 677 -10.41 -28.71 -19.33
N VAL A 678 -11.46 -28.31 -18.61
CA VAL A 678 -12.81 -28.87 -18.76
C VAL A 678 -13.32 -28.70 -20.18
N ILE A 679 -13.20 -27.51 -20.77
CA ILE A 679 -13.62 -27.27 -22.17
C ILE A 679 -12.89 -28.22 -23.12
N CYS A 680 -11.57 -28.32 -23.04
CA CYS A 680 -10.78 -29.16 -23.94
C CYS A 680 -11.07 -30.66 -23.75
N THR A 681 -11.12 -31.14 -22.50
CA THR A 681 -11.34 -32.56 -22.18
C THR A 681 -12.73 -33.02 -22.56
N CYS A 682 -13.77 -32.25 -22.21
CA CYS A 682 -15.14 -32.54 -22.65
C CYS A 682 -15.26 -32.56 -24.16
N HIS A 683 -14.60 -31.64 -24.87
CA HIS A 683 -14.61 -31.60 -26.33
C HIS A 683 -14.00 -32.87 -26.95
N ILE A 684 -12.82 -33.28 -26.47
CA ILE A 684 -12.13 -34.50 -26.92
C ILE A 684 -12.98 -35.75 -26.64
N ILE A 685 -13.49 -35.89 -25.42
CA ILE A 685 -14.32 -37.04 -25.02
C ILE A 685 -15.59 -37.10 -25.88
N SER A 686 -16.28 -35.96 -26.03
CA SER A 686 -17.52 -35.87 -26.81
C SER A 686 -17.31 -36.23 -28.28
N TYR A 687 -16.19 -35.79 -28.88
CA TYR A 687 -15.81 -36.18 -30.23
C TYR A 687 -15.58 -37.68 -30.37
N HIS A 688 -14.80 -38.30 -29.47
CA HIS A 688 -14.53 -39.74 -29.52
C HIS A 688 -15.79 -40.57 -29.28
N VAL A 689 -16.66 -40.16 -28.35
CA VAL A 689 -17.95 -40.81 -28.10
C VAL A 689 -18.84 -40.71 -29.34
N ALA A 690 -18.93 -39.55 -29.98
CA ALA A 690 -19.72 -39.42 -31.21
C ALA A 690 -19.13 -40.21 -32.37
N LYS A 691 -17.80 -40.25 -32.52
CA LYS A 691 -17.15 -41.09 -33.52
C LYS A 691 -17.43 -42.57 -33.31
N TRP A 692 -17.39 -43.03 -32.05
CA TRP A 692 -17.73 -44.41 -31.70
C TRP A 692 -19.21 -44.73 -31.94
N TYR A 693 -20.11 -43.83 -31.55
CA TYR A 693 -21.56 -44.01 -31.70
C TYR A 693 -22.04 -43.97 -33.16
N VAL A 694 -21.50 -43.03 -33.96
CA VAL A 694 -21.89 -42.85 -35.38
C VAL A 694 -21.16 -43.88 -36.28
N GLY A 695 -19.97 -44.34 -35.89
CA GLY A 695 -19.20 -45.32 -36.66
C GLY A 695 -18.58 -44.71 -37.92
N ALA A 696 -19.06 -45.11 -39.09
CA ALA A 696 -18.56 -44.57 -40.36
C ALA A 696 -18.99 -43.10 -40.54
N LYS A 697 -18.07 -42.27 -41.03
CA LYS A 697 -18.28 -40.84 -41.22
C LYS A 697 -19.44 -40.59 -42.20
N PRO A 698 -20.52 -39.89 -41.78
CA PRO A 698 -21.61 -39.56 -42.69
C PRO A 698 -21.14 -38.54 -43.73
N LEU A 699 -21.71 -38.60 -44.94
CA LEU A 699 -21.43 -37.65 -46.01
C LEU A 699 -22.33 -36.42 -45.85
N SER A 700 -21.74 -35.23 -45.80
CA SER A 700 -22.54 -33.99 -45.87
C SER A 700 -23.06 -33.79 -47.30
N PRO A 701 -24.38 -33.65 -47.50
CA PRO A 701 -24.96 -33.60 -48.83
C PRO A 701 -24.95 -32.17 -49.42
N ALA A 702 -24.51 -31.16 -48.66
CA ALA A 702 -24.39 -29.78 -49.11
C ALA A 702 -22.93 -29.45 -49.46
N ALA A 703 -22.67 -29.23 -50.76
CA ALA A 703 -21.42 -28.69 -51.27
C ALA A 703 -21.75 -27.34 -51.92
N SER A 704 -21.52 -26.24 -51.19
CA SER A 704 -21.53 -24.90 -51.77
C SER A 704 -20.48 -24.01 -51.13
N LEU A 705 -19.81 -23.20 -51.94
CA LEU A 705 -18.80 -22.23 -51.48
C LEU A 705 -19.42 -21.05 -50.72
N LEU A 706 -20.74 -20.83 -50.85
CA LEU A 706 -21.48 -19.78 -50.15
C LEU A 706 -21.84 -20.14 -48.70
N LEU A 707 -21.75 -21.43 -48.34
CA LEU A 707 -21.95 -21.90 -46.97
C LEU A 707 -20.67 -21.73 -46.15
N SER A 708 -20.80 -21.15 -44.94
CA SER A 708 -19.73 -21.25 -43.96
C SER A 708 -19.49 -22.70 -43.55
N THR A 709 -18.27 -23.03 -43.11
CA THR A 709 -17.93 -24.37 -42.60
C THR A 709 -18.87 -24.81 -41.47
N GLY A 710 -19.20 -23.89 -40.56
CA GLY A 710 -20.20 -24.13 -39.50
C GLY A 710 -21.59 -24.46 -40.07
N ALA A 711 -22.06 -23.74 -41.09
CA ALA A 711 -23.34 -24.04 -41.73
C ALA A 711 -23.33 -25.40 -42.46
N ARG A 712 -22.20 -25.81 -43.07
CA ARG A 712 -22.07 -27.09 -43.77
C ARG A 712 -22.15 -28.31 -42.84
N TYR A 713 -21.69 -28.19 -41.60
CA TYR A 713 -21.61 -29.31 -40.66
C TYR A 713 -22.63 -29.24 -39.52
N HIS A 714 -23.17 -28.06 -39.16
CA HIS A 714 -24.15 -27.94 -38.08
C HIS A 714 -25.59 -27.76 -38.54
N PHE A 715 -25.85 -27.34 -39.78
CA PHE A 715 -27.22 -27.24 -40.27
C PHE A 715 -27.79 -28.61 -40.60
N LYS A 716 -29.11 -28.70 -40.43
CA LYS A 716 -29.88 -29.84 -40.89
C LYS A 716 -30.19 -29.62 -42.38
N HIS A 717 -29.66 -30.49 -43.23
CA HIS A 717 -29.82 -30.42 -44.69
C HIS A 717 -30.95 -31.31 -45.24
N VAL A 718 -31.67 -32.03 -44.36
CA VAL A 718 -32.68 -33.02 -44.75
C VAL A 718 -33.84 -32.33 -45.50
N HIS A 719 -34.30 -32.95 -46.60
CA HIS A 719 -35.38 -32.44 -47.47
C HIS A 719 -35.12 -31.08 -48.15
N ARG A 720 -33.85 -30.63 -48.21
CA ARG A 720 -33.46 -29.35 -48.84
C ARG A 720 -32.72 -29.51 -50.16
N ILE A 721 -32.51 -30.73 -50.65
CA ILE A 721 -31.82 -30.99 -51.91
C ILE A 721 -32.81 -31.58 -52.90
N VAL A 722 -32.97 -30.91 -54.03
CA VAL A 722 -33.84 -31.36 -55.12
C VAL A 722 -33.02 -31.32 -56.40
N HIS A 723 -32.93 -32.46 -57.10
CA HIS A 723 -32.13 -32.63 -58.33
C HIS A 723 -30.68 -32.15 -58.21
N GLY A 724 -30.04 -32.39 -57.06
CA GLY A 724 -28.66 -31.99 -56.80
C GLY A 724 -28.45 -30.52 -56.44
N VAL A 725 -29.50 -29.70 -56.40
CA VAL A 725 -29.43 -28.29 -55.98
C VAL A 725 -29.87 -28.14 -54.52
N TYR A 726 -29.06 -27.47 -53.71
CA TYR A 726 -29.36 -27.21 -52.30
C TYR A 726 -30.15 -25.91 -52.13
N TYR A 727 -31.34 -26.00 -51.53
CA TYR A 727 -32.23 -24.87 -51.27
C TYR A 727 -32.12 -24.43 -49.81
N LEU A 728 -31.47 -23.30 -49.57
CA LEU A 728 -31.31 -22.72 -48.24
C LEU A 728 -32.46 -21.76 -47.93
N ASP A 729 -33.18 -21.98 -46.83
CA ASP A 729 -34.23 -21.05 -46.42
C ASP A 729 -33.66 -19.68 -46.03
N ARG A 730 -34.43 -18.60 -46.21
CA ARG A 730 -33.92 -17.23 -46.03
C ARG A 730 -33.50 -16.91 -44.59
N ALA A 731 -34.07 -17.59 -43.60
CA ALA A 731 -33.70 -17.41 -42.20
C ALA A 731 -32.34 -18.07 -41.91
N SER A 732 -32.12 -19.31 -42.37
CA SER A 732 -30.83 -20.00 -42.31
C SER A 732 -29.76 -19.30 -43.17
N ALA A 733 -30.17 -18.68 -44.29
CA ALA A 733 -29.32 -17.84 -45.12
C ALA A 733 -28.80 -16.62 -44.35
N ALA A 734 -29.69 -15.86 -43.71
CA ALA A 734 -29.29 -14.73 -42.87
C ALA A 734 -28.37 -15.18 -41.72
N LEU A 735 -28.64 -16.34 -41.11
CA LEU A 735 -27.82 -16.89 -40.05
C LEU A 735 -26.38 -17.22 -40.49
N THR A 736 -26.21 -17.74 -41.71
CA THR A 736 -24.89 -17.98 -42.31
C THR A 736 -24.32 -16.75 -43.05
N GLY A 737 -24.92 -15.56 -42.89
CA GLY A 737 -24.40 -14.30 -43.42
C GLY A 737 -24.80 -13.96 -44.86
N LEU A 738 -25.85 -14.58 -45.39
CA LEU A 738 -26.39 -14.31 -46.72
C LEU A 738 -27.69 -13.51 -46.58
N LEU A 739 -27.64 -12.20 -46.83
CA LEU A 739 -28.80 -11.33 -46.83
C LEU A 739 -29.48 -11.34 -48.18
N THR A 740 -30.79 -11.59 -48.20
CA THR A 740 -31.52 -11.82 -49.44
C THR A 740 -32.64 -10.83 -49.69
N TYR A 741 -32.65 -10.27 -50.88
CA TYR A 741 -33.71 -9.42 -51.42
C TYR A 741 -34.27 -10.05 -52.69
N ARG A 742 -35.59 -10.27 -52.74
CA ARG A 742 -36.26 -10.88 -53.89
C ARG A 742 -36.98 -9.80 -54.69
N CYS A 743 -36.63 -9.66 -55.97
CA CYS A 743 -37.37 -8.86 -56.93
C CYS A 743 -37.86 -9.77 -58.06
N GLY A 744 -39.17 -10.07 -58.08
CA GLY A 744 -39.75 -11.01 -59.04
C GLY A 744 -39.16 -12.43 -58.93
N ARG A 745 -38.46 -12.86 -60.00
CA ARG A 745 -37.79 -14.18 -60.12
C ARG A 745 -36.30 -14.15 -59.78
N THR A 746 -35.77 -12.99 -59.38
CA THR A 746 -34.35 -12.78 -59.12
C THR A 746 -34.12 -12.54 -57.64
N PHE A 747 -33.19 -13.28 -57.05
CA PHE A 747 -32.67 -13.05 -55.70
C PHE A 747 -31.34 -12.30 -55.79
N TYR A 748 -31.27 -11.16 -55.12
CA TYR A 748 -30.03 -10.47 -54.83
C TYR A 748 -29.56 -10.91 -53.44
N VAL A 749 -28.38 -11.51 -53.37
CA VAL A 749 -27.82 -12.11 -52.17
C VAL A 749 -26.53 -11.38 -51.80
N LEU A 750 -26.55 -10.58 -50.75
CA LEU A 750 -25.35 -9.98 -50.18
C LEU A 750 -24.72 -10.97 -49.21
N ASP A 751 -23.53 -11.46 -49.54
CA ASP A 751 -22.69 -12.23 -48.63
C ASP A 751 -21.85 -11.27 -47.78
N ILE A 752 -22.15 -11.19 -46.49
CA ILE A 752 -21.43 -10.32 -45.56
C ILE A 752 -20.02 -10.80 -45.27
N LYS A 753 -19.72 -12.09 -45.50
CA LYS A 753 -18.39 -12.68 -45.30
C LYS A 753 -17.44 -12.20 -46.39
N LEU A 754 -17.94 -12.16 -47.63
CA LEU A 754 -17.18 -11.75 -48.81
C LEU A 754 -17.37 -10.26 -49.17
N TRP A 755 -18.34 -9.58 -48.55
CA TRP A 755 -18.80 -8.23 -48.92
C TRP A 755 -19.14 -8.11 -50.42
N ARG A 756 -19.81 -9.14 -50.97
CA ARG A 756 -20.18 -9.22 -52.39
C ARG A 756 -21.66 -9.53 -52.58
N ILE A 757 -22.23 -8.97 -53.64
CA ILE A 757 -23.62 -9.25 -54.05
C ILE A 757 -23.60 -10.28 -55.19
N PHE A 758 -24.33 -11.37 -54.99
CA PHE A 758 -24.59 -12.40 -55.99
C PHE A 758 -26.04 -12.30 -56.48
N VAL A 759 -26.26 -12.62 -57.75
CA VAL A 759 -27.58 -12.57 -58.37
C VAL A 759 -27.97 -13.97 -58.81
N VAL A 760 -29.05 -14.50 -58.25
CA VAL A 760 -29.52 -15.87 -58.51
C VAL A 760 -30.92 -15.80 -59.12
N THR A 761 -31.08 -16.31 -60.35
CA THR A 761 -32.37 -16.32 -61.06
C THR A 761 -33.05 -17.68 -60.92
N GLN A 762 -34.31 -17.71 -60.49
CA GLN A 762 -35.06 -18.96 -60.34
C GLN A 762 -35.54 -19.48 -61.71
N SER A 763 -35.06 -20.64 -62.17
CA SER A 763 -35.46 -21.24 -63.45
C SER A 763 -36.93 -21.74 -63.42
N SER A 764 -37.63 -21.64 -64.55
CA SER A 764 -39.02 -22.07 -64.71
C SER A 764 -39.24 -23.59 -64.71
N SER A 765 -38.19 -24.38 -64.92
CA SER A 765 -38.26 -25.86 -65.02
C SER A 765 -38.39 -26.60 -63.69
N SER A 766 -38.25 -25.91 -62.55
CA SER A 766 -38.23 -26.56 -61.22
C SER A 766 -39.62 -26.86 -60.65
N ARG A 767 -40.70 -26.32 -61.23
CA ARG A 767 -42.07 -26.41 -60.69
C ARG A 767 -42.81 -27.73 -60.94
N GLU A 768 -42.36 -28.54 -61.89
CA GLU A 768 -43.11 -29.73 -62.37
C GLU A 768 -42.52 -31.07 -61.92
N SER A 769 -41.60 -31.07 -60.95
CA SER A 769 -40.86 -32.28 -60.56
C SER A 769 -41.36 -32.91 -59.25
N SER A 770 -41.41 -34.25 -59.21
CA SER A 770 -41.83 -35.02 -58.03
C SER A 770 -40.92 -34.75 -56.84
N GLY A 771 -41.48 -34.33 -55.71
CA GLY A 771 -40.75 -33.99 -54.47
C GLY A 771 -40.50 -32.49 -54.25
N TRP A 772 -40.94 -31.63 -55.19
CA TRP A 772 -40.91 -30.18 -55.03
C TRP A 772 -42.14 -29.70 -54.25
N ASP A 773 -41.96 -29.20 -53.02
CA ASP A 773 -43.02 -28.50 -52.29
C ASP A 773 -43.01 -27.01 -52.71
N PRO A 774 -43.98 -26.56 -53.54
CA PRO A 774 -43.97 -25.23 -54.14
C PRO A 774 -43.97 -24.11 -53.10
N VAL A 775 -44.57 -24.40 -51.95
CA VAL A 775 -44.75 -23.42 -50.88
C VAL A 775 -43.40 -23.27 -50.19
N ASN A 776 -42.86 -24.35 -49.62
CA ASN A 776 -41.59 -24.32 -48.86
C ASN A 776 -40.34 -23.95 -49.70
N MET A 777 -40.27 -24.38 -50.96
CA MET A 777 -39.09 -24.14 -51.81
C MET A 777 -39.17 -22.79 -52.56
N GLY A 778 -40.36 -22.20 -52.69
CA GLY A 778 -40.55 -20.86 -53.24
C GLY A 778 -40.01 -19.73 -52.36
N ALA A 779 -39.77 -20.01 -51.07
CA ALA A 779 -39.22 -19.09 -50.07
C ALA A 779 -37.72 -19.34 -49.78
N SER A 780 -37.07 -20.26 -50.51
CA SER A 780 -35.66 -20.65 -50.31
C SER A 780 -34.77 -20.21 -51.49
N ILE A 781 -33.48 -20.02 -51.24
CA ILE A 781 -32.48 -19.62 -52.24
C ILE A 781 -31.80 -20.89 -52.78
N PRO A 782 -31.79 -21.12 -54.11
CA PRO A 782 -30.99 -22.20 -54.68
C PRO A 782 -29.50 -21.81 -54.61
N LEU A 783 -28.69 -22.62 -53.94
CA LEU A 783 -27.23 -22.52 -53.99
C LEU A 783 -26.76 -23.42 -55.14
N THR A 784 -26.47 -22.80 -56.28
CA THR A 784 -25.78 -23.41 -57.42
C THR A 784 -24.39 -22.79 -57.46
N ASP A 785 -23.35 -23.60 -57.29
CA ASP A 785 -21.97 -23.15 -57.42
C ASP A 785 -21.61 -22.75 -58.86
#